data_AF-A0A818M8P0-F1
#
_entry.id   AF-A0A818M8P0-F1
#
_cell.length_a   1.000
_cell.length_b   1.000
_cell.length_c   1.000
_cell.angle_alpha   90.00
_cell.angle_beta   90.00
_cell.angle_gamma   90.00
#
_symmetry.space_group_name_H-M   'P 1'
#
loop_
_entity.id
_entity.type
_entity.pdbx_description
1 polymer ?
#
loop_
_entity_poly.entity_id
_entity_poly.type
_entity_poly.pdbx_seq_one_letter_code
_entity_poly.pdbx_strand_id
1 'polypeptide(L)'
;MGCCKSSIVHPVKISNKQEAEDGNSTIDNTTIVQPNTYSNNDTIIAQSNTYSDDDIIISKFLDVKDRINIQVADSQAFNISFIRQRQQALNNNSYRKTIESWKPNSLQELVQMIKSLSNGKSRIDQHWIIFYWVACNIEYDTVALFTKNYANQSAEGVFRTKKGVCAGYGNIYKYLCDQLQMPCERVSGYSKGYGFDDREGAPTEPDHAWNAVEIDGHWYLVESTWGAGKLNDNKAFERELDSYYFLPRPNEMIYHHLPKDEKWQLLERPIQMDEYMQMPKLRPLYFELNLELISPYNRAYVDLVSGKPYALVLIRAPSDVQLMADLKLNDKKIEGGHRVIFDRKKQIYRCYFAPASIGKHKITIFGKRNDSESSTYSSAIQLIMNIKTMPANPISYPRTWDKFFDLDLKIISPQNTHFIKLNNGCTHARILVRAPENVQLLGRLNDDKEQKVKSGNQVYWDRQKDIWQCYFAPDRDGLFEAFIMAKKKSDSGSYTSAVSFKIEAKQIPIPNISYPQTWQSFYDLGLKVIAPKDRANAVWNNGGSYAEIFMEAPDDVQLSCAIKYNDVKIKNGSLAQFNNEKKIWQLLFAPERTGQHELNVFGKRTSDTESSSTVVVKFNLDVTKIRRPMKFPTIYTQFETTKCQIYTPLEGILKKGSVVPIHCVIPNALEVSLKVDSEWITNEGYTNPVLQRQLNVGSKEITIYVKYQEGLSYTGLVKYTVE
;
A
#
# COMPACT_ATOMS: atom_id res chain seq x y z
N MET A 1 -56.38 32.27 10.70
CA MET A 1 -56.55 31.86 12.12
C MET A 1 -55.15 31.86 12.74
N GLY A 2 -54.65 32.99 13.25
CA GLY A 2 -54.77 33.44 14.65
C GLY A 2 -53.47 33.06 15.40
N CYS A 3 -52.50 33.98 15.55
CA CYS A 3 -52.13 34.72 16.79
C CYS A 3 -51.69 33.79 17.96
N CYS A 4 -50.69 34.03 18.81
CA CYS A 4 -49.78 35.15 19.13
C CYS A 4 -48.72 34.61 20.12
N LYS A 5 -47.44 34.99 19.98
CA LYS A 5 -46.61 35.83 20.89
C LYS A 5 -46.47 35.45 22.39
N SER A 6 -45.21 35.15 22.74
CA SER A 6 -44.34 35.69 23.82
C SER A 6 -44.93 36.15 25.17
N SER A 7 -44.24 35.81 26.26
CA SER A 7 -44.06 36.70 27.43
C SER A 7 -42.77 36.37 28.20
N ILE A 8 -42.02 37.42 28.51
CA ILE A 8 -40.82 37.54 29.34
C ILE A 8 -41.28 38.09 30.72
N VAL A 9 -40.55 37.84 31.81
CA VAL A 9 -40.03 38.85 32.80
C VAL A 9 -39.59 38.20 34.14
N HIS A 10 -38.44 38.70 34.59
CA HIS A 10 -37.58 38.53 35.79
C HIS A 10 -38.19 38.84 37.18
N PRO A 11 -37.42 39.17 38.26
CA PRO A 11 -36.45 38.40 39.07
C PRO A 11 -36.69 38.58 40.60
N VAL A 12 -35.90 37.92 41.47
CA VAL A 12 -35.75 38.36 42.89
C VAL A 12 -34.28 38.31 43.33
N LYS A 13 -33.80 39.45 43.87
CA LYS A 13 -32.54 39.70 44.60
C LYS A 13 -32.79 39.65 46.11
N ILE A 14 -31.83 39.17 46.92
CA ILE A 14 -31.48 39.62 48.31
C ILE A 14 -30.02 39.16 48.56
N SER A 15 -28.96 39.99 48.47
CA SER A 15 -28.30 40.88 49.46
C SER A 15 -27.83 40.25 50.79
N ASN A 16 -26.52 40.21 51.06
CA ASN A 16 -25.88 41.07 52.07
C ASN A 16 -24.35 40.92 52.15
N LYS A 17 -23.71 42.06 52.42
CA LYS A 17 -22.28 42.33 52.64
C LYS A 17 -21.87 42.03 54.09
N GLN A 18 -20.58 41.73 54.31
CA GLN A 18 -19.79 42.39 55.37
C GLN A 18 -18.27 42.36 55.09
N GLU A 19 -17.64 43.48 55.41
CA GLU A 19 -16.23 43.95 55.39
C GLU A 19 -15.32 43.15 56.38
N ALA A 20 -13.98 43.23 56.48
CA ALA A 20 -12.84 43.84 55.76
C ALA A 20 -11.51 43.30 56.38
N GLU A 21 -10.37 43.71 55.80
CA GLU A 21 -8.98 43.80 56.32
C GLU A 21 -7.94 42.72 55.95
N ASP A 22 -7.14 43.09 54.93
CA ASP A 22 -5.67 43.19 54.83
C ASP A 22 -4.74 42.05 55.31
N GLY A 23 -4.02 41.50 54.32
CA GLY A 23 -2.83 40.67 54.49
C GLY A 23 -2.12 40.49 53.15
N ASN A 24 -1.08 41.29 52.92
CA ASN A 24 -0.29 41.36 51.71
C ASN A 24 0.57 40.09 51.49
N SER A 25 0.34 39.32 50.42
CA SER A 25 1.34 38.40 49.87
C SER A 25 1.09 38.12 48.38
N THR A 26 2.05 38.54 47.55
CA THR A 26 2.19 38.23 46.13
C THR A 26 2.22 36.73 45.88
N ILE A 27 1.29 36.21 45.05
CA ILE A 27 1.36 34.87 44.47
C ILE A 27 1.11 34.97 42.97
N ASP A 28 2.13 34.60 42.19
CA ASP A 28 2.09 34.35 40.75
C ASP A 28 1.08 33.24 40.42
N ASN A 29 0.03 33.57 39.67
CA ASN A 29 -0.85 32.59 39.05
C ASN A 29 -0.29 32.19 37.68
N THR A 30 0.64 31.24 37.67
CA THR A 30 0.93 30.40 36.49
C THR A 30 0.20 29.07 36.64
N THR A 31 -1.05 29.02 36.20
CA THR A 31 -1.77 27.76 36.02
C THR A 31 -1.16 27.02 34.85
N ILE A 32 -0.26 26.09 35.15
CA ILE A 32 0.27 25.10 34.20
C ILE A 32 -0.89 24.21 33.76
N VAL A 33 -1.45 24.49 32.59
CA VAL A 33 -2.32 23.55 31.89
C VAL A 33 -1.43 22.43 31.36
N GLN A 34 -1.44 21.28 32.02
CA GLN A 34 -0.83 20.07 31.49
C GLN A 34 -1.52 19.69 30.18
N PRO A 35 -0.78 19.43 29.09
CA PRO A 35 -1.38 18.90 27.88
C PRO A 35 -1.84 17.46 28.15
N ASN A 36 -3.13 17.20 27.96
CA ASN A 36 -3.74 15.89 28.06
C ASN A 36 -2.96 14.86 27.23
N THR A 37 -2.26 13.99 27.95
CA THR A 37 -1.68 12.75 27.45
C THR A 37 -2.78 11.88 26.86
N TYR A 38 -2.50 11.26 25.70
CA TYR A 38 -3.24 10.10 25.23
C TYR A 38 -3.42 9.09 26.36
N SER A 39 -4.65 8.70 26.63
CA SER A 39 -4.95 7.64 27.58
C SER A 39 -4.28 6.34 27.13
N ASN A 40 -3.23 5.93 27.84
CA ASN A 40 -2.60 4.62 27.77
C ASN A 40 -3.54 3.55 28.36
N ASN A 41 -4.64 3.23 27.69
CA ASN A 41 -5.47 2.09 28.05
C ASN A 41 -5.49 1.07 26.89
N ASP A 42 -4.32 0.51 26.58
CA ASP A 42 -4.22 -0.69 25.75
C ASP A 42 -3.88 -1.88 26.66
N THR A 43 -4.92 -2.47 27.25
CA THR A 43 -4.81 -3.82 27.80
C THR A 43 -4.60 -4.74 26.59
N ILE A 44 -3.40 -5.31 26.46
CA ILE A 44 -3.09 -6.28 25.42
C ILE A 44 -3.96 -7.52 25.69
N ILE A 45 -5.07 -7.64 24.96
CA ILE A 45 -5.85 -8.87 24.93
C ILE A 45 -5.00 -9.90 24.17
N ALA A 46 -4.37 -10.80 24.92
CA ALA A 46 -3.92 -12.07 24.37
C ALA A 46 -5.17 -12.80 23.86
N GLN A 47 -5.31 -12.99 22.55
CA GLN A 47 -6.33 -13.89 22.03
C GLN A 47 -5.72 -15.23 21.66
N SER A 48 -6.24 -16.21 22.41
CA SER A 48 -6.39 -17.62 22.08
C SER A 48 -6.76 -17.90 20.62
N ASN A 49 -6.37 -19.07 20.13
CA ASN A 49 -6.78 -19.67 18.85
C ASN A 49 -8.30 -19.93 18.78
N THR A 50 -9.11 -18.89 18.75
CA THR A 50 -10.53 -18.94 18.39
C THR A 50 -10.66 -18.47 16.94
N TYR A 51 -11.37 -19.23 16.11
CA TYR A 51 -11.73 -18.82 14.75
C TYR A 51 -12.25 -17.37 14.76
N SER A 52 -11.83 -16.55 13.79
CA SER A 52 -12.38 -15.20 13.67
C SER A 52 -13.90 -15.30 13.45
N ASP A 53 -14.69 -14.33 13.96
CA ASP A 53 -16.14 -14.24 13.69
C ASP A 53 -16.46 -14.45 12.19
N ASP A 54 -15.58 -13.92 11.34
CA ASP A 54 -15.68 -14.01 9.88
C ASP A 54 -15.56 -15.46 9.38
N ASP A 55 -14.71 -16.30 9.98
CA ASP A 55 -14.58 -17.72 9.59
C ASP A 55 -15.86 -18.52 9.90
N ILE A 56 -16.55 -18.20 11.00
CA ILE A 56 -17.85 -18.79 11.34
C ILE A 56 -18.91 -18.36 10.31
N ILE A 57 -18.95 -17.06 9.97
CA ILE A 57 -19.88 -16.53 8.96
C ILE A 57 -19.62 -17.20 7.60
N ILE A 58 -18.35 -17.31 7.20
CA ILE A 58 -17.94 -17.96 5.94
C ILE A 58 -18.39 -19.42 5.90
N SER A 59 -18.24 -20.16 7.01
CA SER A 59 -18.65 -21.57 7.06
C SER A 59 -20.14 -21.76 6.74
N LYS A 60 -21.01 -20.83 7.18
CA LYS A 60 -22.45 -20.85 6.87
C LYS A 60 -22.74 -20.65 5.38
N PHE A 61 -21.99 -19.78 4.70
CA PHE A 61 -22.14 -19.57 3.25
C PHE A 61 -21.67 -20.78 2.43
N LEU A 62 -20.73 -21.56 2.95
CA LEU A 62 -20.21 -22.73 2.24
C LEU A 62 -21.13 -23.95 2.29
N ASP A 63 -22.05 -24.00 3.26
CA ASP A 63 -22.96 -25.15 3.49
C ASP A 63 -24.30 -25.04 2.73
N VAL A 64 -24.47 -24.03 1.87
CA VAL A 64 -25.70 -23.84 1.09
C VAL A 64 -25.77 -24.88 -0.04
N LYS A 65 -26.60 -25.91 0.18
CA LYS A 65 -26.83 -27.07 -0.71
C LYS A 65 -27.79 -26.80 -1.88
N ASP A 66 -28.68 -25.82 -1.75
CA ASP A 66 -29.74 -25.56 -2.75
C ASP A 66 -29.30 -24.54 -3.81
N ARG A 67 -28.30 -24.94 -4.60
CA ARG A 67 -27.82 -24.15 -5.74
C ARG A 67 -28.56 -24.58 -7.00
N ILE A 68 -29.58 -23.82 -7.39
CA ILE A 68 -30.27 -24.03 -8.67
C ILE A 68 -29.28 -23.74 -9.80
N ASN A 69 -28.76 -24.80 -10.42
CA ASN A 69 -27.82 -24.69 -11.52
C ASN A 69 -28.58 -24.56 -12.85
N ILE A 70 -28.31 -23.51 -13.62
CA ILE A 70 -28.94 -23.28 -14.92
C ILE A 70 -28.46 -24.34 -15.92
N GLN A 71 -29.38 -25.20 -16.37
CA GLN A 71 -29.11 -26.27 -17.33
C GLN A 71 -29.45 -25.86 -18.77
N VAL A 72 -28.63 -26.32 -19.71
CA VAL A 72 -28.91 -26.22 -21.15
C VAL A 72 -30.02 -27.19 -21.54
N ALA A 73 -30.91 -26.79 -22.45
CA ALA A 73 -32.02 -27.63 -22.92
C ALA A 73 -31.51 -28.89 -23.64
N ASP A 74 -30.42 -28.75 -24.38
CA ASP A 74 -29.78 -29.82 -25.13
C ASP A 74 -28.38 -30.08 -24.58
N SER A 75 -28.26 -31.12 -23.75
CA SER A 75 -26.99 -31.52 -23.16
C SER A 75 -26.01 -32.14 -24.16
N GLN A 76 -26.50 -32.62 -25.31
CA GLN A 76 -25.66 -33.25 -26.34
C GLN A 76 -24.99 -32.22 -27.26
N ALA A 77 -25.59 -31.04 -27.41
CA ALA A 77 -25.04 -29.93 -28.19
C ALA A 77 -23.60 -29.55 -27.76
N PHE A 78 -23.31 -29.57 -26.45
CA PHE A 78 -22.00 -29.16 -25.93
C PHE A 78 -21.11 -30.34 -25.49
N ASN A 79 -21.18 -31.46 -26.21
CA ASN A 79 -20.34 -32.62 -25.94
C ASN A 79 -18.83 -32.36 -26.19
N ILE A 80 -17.98 -33.29 -25.75
CA ILE A 80 -16.50 -33.17 -25.85
C ILE A 80 -16.03 -32.99 -27.31
N SER A 81 -16.69 -33.64 -28.27
CA SER A 81 -16.34 -33.53 -29.70
C SER A 81 -16.62 -32.12 -30.22
N PHE A 82 -17.80 -31.56 -29.93
CA PHE A 82 -18.15 -30.18 -30.30
C PHE A 82 -17.17 -29.18 -29.69
N ILE A 83 -16.89 -29.28 -28.38
CA ILE A 83 -15.96 -28.38 -27.70
C ILE A 83 -14.57 -28.42 -28.35
N ARG A 84 -14.08 -29.62 -28.70
CA ARG A 84 -12.79 -29.78 -29.37
C ARG A 84 -12.77 -29.15 -30.75
N GLN A 85 -13.81 -29.38 -31.57
CA GLN A 85 -13.91 -28.80 -32.91
C GLN A 85 -14.03 -27.27 -32.87
N ARG A 86 -14.83 -26.72 -31.94
CA ARG A 86 -14.89 -25.27 -31.69
C ARG A 86 -13.51 -24.71 -31.38
N GLN A 87 -12.77 -25.32 -30.47
CA GLN A 87 -11.41 -24.87 -30.13
C GLN A 87 -10.42 -25.00 -31.30
N GLN A 88 -10.53 -26.04 -32.12
CA GLN A 88 -9.72 -26.18 -33.33
C GLN A 88 -10.00 -25.06 -34.34
N ALA A 89 -11.27 -24.71 -34.56
CA ALA A 89 -11.65 -23.59 -35.42
C ALA A 89 -11.09 -22.27 -34.90
N LEU A 90 -11.27 -21.98 -33.60
CA LEU A 90 -10.75 -20.78 -32.95
C LEU A 90 -9.23 -20.63 -33.13
N ASN A 91 -8.48 -21.72 -32.94
CA ASN A 91 -7.01 -21.75 -33.02
C ASN A 91 -6.46 -21.86 -34.45
N ASN A 92 -7.32 -21.91 -35.47
CA ASN A 92 -6.88 -22.06 -36.85
C ASN A 92 -6.33 -20.74 -37.42
N ASN A 93 -5.02 -20.54 -37.23
CA ASN A 93 -4.30 -19.36 -37.74
C ASN A 93 -4.31 -19.26 -39.26
N SER A 94 -4.46 -20.37 -39.99
CA SER A 94 -4.55 -20.32 -41.45
C SER A 94 -5.84 -19.63 -41.88
N TYR A 95 -6.97 -19.94 -41.23
CA TYR A 95 -8.25 -19.27 -41.53
C TYR A 95 -8.14 -17.77 -41.28
N ARG A 96 -7.61 -17.38 -40.11
CA ARG A 96 -7.44 -15.97 -39.75
C ARG A 96 -6.64 -15.19 -40.80
N LYS A 97 -5.43 -15.66 -41.13
CA LYS A 97 -4.56 -15.05 -42.14
C LYS A 97 -5.22 -14.96 -43.52
N THR A 98 -5.91 -16.02 -43.94
CA THR A 98 -6.61 -16.02 -45.23
C THR A 98 -7.74 -15.00 -45.22
N ILE A 99 -8.59 -14.99 -44.20
CA ILE A 99 -9.74 -14.08 -44.11
C ILE A 99 -9.30 -12.61 -44.01
N GLU A 100 -8.24 -12.32 -43.26
CA GLU A 100 -7.65 -10.97 -43.14
C GLU A 100 -7.09 -10.44 -44.47
N SER A 101 -6.68 -11.32 -45.38
CA SER A 101 -6.19 -10.93 -46.70
C SER A 101 -7.30 -10.54 -47.67
N TRP A 102 -8.57 -10.86 -47.35
CA TRP A 102 -9.69 -10.66 -48.26
C TRP A 102 -10.06 -9.20 -48.43
N LYS A 103 -10.28 -8.79 -49.68
CA LYS A 103 -10.76 -7.46 -50.06
C LYS A 103 -11.91 -7.56 -51.07
N PRO A 104 -13.06 -8.14 -50.66
CA PRO A 104 -14.19 -8.28 -51.57
C PRO A 104 -14.75 -6.90 -51.96
N ASN A 105 -15.01 -6.70 -53.24
CA ASN A 105 -15.57 -5.47 -53.80
C ASN A 105 -17.10 -5.49 -53.84
N SER A 106 -17.72 -6.67 -53.65
CA SER A 106 -19.16 -6.85 -53.54
C SER A 106 -19.51 -7.88 -52.48
N LEU A 107 -20.74 -7.83 -51.98
CA LEU A 107 -21.24 -8.81 -51.02
C LEU A 107 -21.29 -10.22 -51.63
N GLN A 108 -21.60 -10.32 -52.93
CA GLN A 108 -21.57 -11.58 -53.68
C GLN A 108 -20.14 -12.14 -53.81
N GLU A 109 -19.13 -11.29 -54.04
CA GLU A 109 -17.73 -11.74 -54.06
C GLU A 109 -17.32 -12.29 -52.68
N LEU A 110 -17.68 -11.61 -51.59
CA LEU A 110 -17.45 -12.13 -50.24
C LEU A 110 -18.08 -13.52 -50.05
N VAL A 111 -19.32 -13.70 -50.49
CA VAL A 111 -20.01 -14.99 -50.43
C VAL A 111 -19.23 -16.07 -51.18
N GLN A 112 -18.68 -15.77 -52.36
CA GLN A 112 -17.87 -16.74 -53.11
C GLN A 112 -16.54 -17.07 -52.42
N MET A 113 -15.88 -16.07 -51.82
CA MET A 113 -14.65 -16.28 -51.05
C MET A 113 -14.91 -17.15 -49.82
N ILE A 114 -16.00 -16.88 -49.08
CA ILE A 114 -16.44 -17.71 -47.96
C ILE A 114 -16.77 -19.11 -48.45
N LYS A 115 -17.56 -19.29 -49.51
CA LYS A 115 -17.90 -20.61 -50.07
C LYS A 115 -16.66 -21.42 -50.42
N SER A 116 -15.72 -20.80 -51.15
CA SER A 116 -14.47 -21.43 -51.56
C SER A 116 -13.63 -21.88 -50.35
N LEU A 117 -13.44 -21.00 -49.37
CA LEU A 117 -12.71 -21.36 -48.15
C LEU A 117 -13.49 -22.38 -47.32
N SER A 118 -14.81 -22.31 -47.25
CA SER A 118 -15.65 -23.19 -46.42
C SER A 118 -15.81 -24.61 -46.98
N ASN A 119 -15.51 -24.82 -48.26
CA ASN A 119 -15.73 -26.08 -48.95
C ASN A 119 -14.96 -27.24 -48.29
N GLY A 120 -15.66 -28.35 -48.05
CA GLY A 120 -15.11 -29.56 -47.40
C GLY A 120 -14.78 -29.42 -45.90
N LYS A 121 -15.15 -28.31 -45.24
CA LYS A 121 -14.89 -28.08 -43.81
C LYS A 121 -16.11 -28.40 -42.95
N SER A 122 -15.89 -28.64 -41.66
CA SER A 122 -16.96 -28.89 -40.69
C SER A 122 -17.91 -27.69 -40.60
N ARG A 123 -19.18 -27.91 -40.23
CA ARG A 123 -20.15 -26.82 -40.08
C ARG A 123 -19.70 -25.76 -39.07
N ILE A 124 -18.98 -26.17 -38.02
CA ILE A 124 -18.36 -25.26 -37.04
C ILE A 124 -17.32 -24.35 -37.70
N ASP A 125 -16.43 -24.90 -38.54
CA ASP A 125 -15.44 -24.10 -39.28
C ASP A 125 -16.11 -23.11 -40.23
N GLN A 126 -17.18 -23.53 -40.91
CA GLN A 126 -17.94 -22.67 -41.82
C GLN A 126 -18.53 -21.46 -41.07
N HIS A 127 -19.16 -21.70 -39.91
CA HIS A 127 -19.66 -20.62 -39.06
C HIS A 127 -18.55 -19.74 -38.48
N TRP A 128 -17.40 -20.31 -38.13
CA TRP A 128 -16.25 -19.55 -37.65
C TRP A 128 -15.69 -18.61 -38.72
N ILE A 129 -15.58 -19.07 -39.97
CA ILE A 129 -15.14 -18.22 -41.10
C ILE A 129 -16.07 -17.01 -41.25
N ILE A 130 -17.38 -17.22 -41.19
CA ILE A 130 -18.38 -16.13 -41.25
C ILE A 130 -18.24 -15.20 -40.05
N PHE A 131 -18.23 -15.75 -38.83
CA PHE A 131 -18.11 -14.98 -37.59
C PHE A 131 -16.86 -14.12 -37.58
N TYR A 132 -15.70 -14.71 -37.90
CA TYR A 132 -14.42 -14.03 -37.91
C TYR A 132 -14.40 -12.88 -38.91
N TRP A 133 -14.91 -13.10 -40.13
CA TRP A 133 -14.98 -12.03 -41.11
C TRP A 133 -15.86 -10.87 -40.61
N VAL A 134 -17.06 -11.16 -40.10
CA VAL A 134 -17.97 -10.12 -39.59
C VAL A 134 -17.34 -9.36 -38.42
N ALA A 135 -16.82 -10.07 -37.42
CA ALA A 135 -16.23 -9.50 -36.21
C ALA A 135 -14.98 -8.64 -36.49
N CYS A 136 -14.20 -8.99 -37.51
CA CYS A 136 -12.97 -8.26 -37.84
C CYS A 136 -13.17 -7.14 -38.87
N ASN A 137 -14.25 -7.14 -39.65
CA ASN A 137 -14.44 -6.20 -40.77
C ASN A 137 -15.56 -5.19 -40.58
N ILE A 138 -16.47 -5.39 -39.62
CA ILE A 138 -17.56 -4.45 -39.33
C ILE A 138 -17.22 -3.66 -38.06
N GLU A 139 -17.26 -2.34 -38.11
CA GLU A 139 -17.12 -1.45 -36.95
C GLU A 139 -18.49 -1.21 -36.31
N TYR A 140 -18.52 -1.07 -34.98
CA TYR A 140 -19.74 -0.67 -34.31
C TYR A 140 -20.03 0.81 -34.53
N ASP A 141 -21.21 1.14 -35.06
CA ASP A 141 -21.62 2.50 -35.38
C ASP A 141 -22.09 3.24 -34.11
N THR A 142 -21.12 3.79 -33.37
CA THR A 142 -21.38 4.53 -32.13
C THR A 142 -22.18 5.80 -32.37
N VAL A 143 -21.96 6.49 -33.49
CA VAL A 143 -22.69 7.71 -33.83
C VAL A 143 -24.17 7.38 -34.03
N ALA A 144 -24.48 6.35 -34.81
CA ALA A 144 -25.86 5.89 -34.98
C ALA A 144 -26.50 5.46 -33.65
N LEU A 145 -25.76 4.72 -32.80
CA LEU A 145 -26.24 4.31 -31.48
C LEU A 145 -26.63 5.52 -30.61
N PHE A 146 -25.75 6.52 -30.49
CA PHE A 146 -25.96 7.64 -29.56
C PHE A 146 -26.91 8.72 -30.08
N THR A 147 -26.99 8.88 -31.40
CA THR A 147 -27.95 9.81 -32.04
C THR A 147 -29.31 9.17 -32.29
N LYS A 148 -29.41 7.83 -32.17
CA LYS A 148 -30.55 7.02 -32.62
C LYS A 148 -30.92 7.24 -34.10
N ASN A 149 -29.97 7.71 -34.90
CA ASN A 149 -30.12 7.91 -36.34
C ASN A 149 -29.35 6.82 -37.09
N TYR A 150 -30.06 5.73 -37.40
CA TYR A 150 -29.43 4.54 -37.97
C TYR A 150 -29.33 4.63 -39.49
N ALA A 151 -28.12 4.44 -40.01
CA ALA A 151 -27.89 4.17 -41.43
C ALA A 151 -28.49 2.81 -41.85
N ASN A 152 -28.41 2.47 -43.13
CA ASN A 152 -28.92 1.21 -43.67
C ASN A 152 -28.30 -0.04 -42.98
N GLN A 153 -29.08 -0.72 -42.14
CA GLN A 153 -28.67 -1.93 -41.40
C GLN A 153 -28.89 -3.25 -42.16
N SER A 154 -29.18 -3.20 -43.46
CA SER A 154 -29.24 -4.43 -44.29
C SER A 154 -27.84 -5.01 -44.50
N ALA A 155 -27.75 -6.30 -44.90
CA ALA A 155 -26.46 -6.95 -45.17
C ALA A 155 -25.62 -6.18 -46.21
N GLU A 156 -26.27 -5.70 -47.28
CA GLU A 156 -25.62 -4.89 -48.32
C GLU A 156 -25.16 -3.53 -47.77
N GLY A 157 -25.99 -2.87 -46.95
CA GLY A 157 -25.66 -1.60 -46.31
C GLY A 157 -24.44 -1.71 -45.42
N VAL A 158 -24.46 -2.65 -44.48
CA VAL A 158 -23.36 -2.93 -43.54
C VAL A 158 -22.09 -3.38 -44.26
N PHE A 159 -22.21 -4.21 -45.31
CA PHE A 159 -21.06 -4.62 -46.11
C PHE A 159 -20.37 -3.44 -46.78
N ARG A 160 -21.14 -2.49 -47.33
CA ARG A 160 -20.62 -1.31 -48.04
C ARG A 160 -20.03 -0.28 -47.09
N THR A 161 -20.70 0.01 -45.97
CA THR A 161 -20.25 1.01 -45.01
C THR A 161 -19.16 0.49 -44.07
N LYS A 162 -19.04 -0.84 -43.95
CA LYS A 162 -18.26 -1.53 -42.91
C LYS A 162 -18.66 -1.09 -41.49
N LYS A 163 -19.90 -0.62 -41.32
CA LYS A 163 -20.43 -0.08 -40.05
C LYS A 163 -21.84 -0.57 -39.79
N GLY A 164 -22.13 -0.94 -38.56
CA GLY A 164 -23.48 -1.35 -38.14
C GLY A 164 -23.68 -1.28 -36.63
N VAL A 165 -24.93 -1.35 -36.19
CA VAL A 165 -25.30 -1.66 -34.80
C VAL A 165 -25.71 -3.13 -34.69
N CYS A 166 -26.11 -3.60 -33.51
CA CYS A 166 -26.45 -5.01 -33.26
C CYS A 166 -27.35 -5.65 -34.35
N ALA A 167 -28.38 -4.94 -34.82
CA ALA A 167 -29.22 -5.40 -35.92
C ALA A 167 -28.44 -5.60 -37.24
N GLY A 168 -27.50 -4.72 -37.56
CA GLY A 168 -26.66 -4.80 -38.76
C GLY A 168 -25.72 -6.00 -38.74
N TYR A 169 -25.05 -6.25 -37.60
CA TYR A 169 -24.23 -7.45 -37.41
C TYR A 169 -25.06 -8.72 -37.56
N GLY A 170 -26.23 -8.79 -36.92
CA GLY A 170 -27.12 -9.95 -37.02
C GLY A 170 -27.65 -10.21 -38.43
N ASN A 171 -27.95 -9.13 -39.17
CA ASN A 171 -28.47 -9.21 -40.54
C ASN A 171 -27.41 -9.70 -41.55
N ILE A 172 -26.19 -9.18 -41.49
CA ILE A 172 -25.12 -9.63 -42.41
C ILE A 172 -24.70 -11.07 -42.10
N TYR A 173 -24.62 -11.45 -40.82
CA TYR A 173 -24.31 -12.82 -40.43
C TYR A 173 -25.36 -13.81 -40.95
N LYS A 174 -26.65 -13.52 -40.75
CA LYS A 174 -27.75 -14.33 -41.29
C LYS A 174 -27.71 -14.42 -42.80
N TYR A 175 -27.52 -13.30 -43.50
CA TYR A 175 -27.43 -13.30 -44.96
C TYR A 175 -26.33 -14.24 -45.47
N LEU A 176 -25.13 -14.19 -44.87
CA LEU A 176 -24.03 -15.06 -45.26
C LEU A 176 -24.36 -16.53 -45.01
N CYS A 177 -25.00 -16.86 -43.88
CA CYS A 177 -25.47 -18.22 -43.59
C CYS A 177 -26.52 -18.69 -44.62
N ASP A 178 -27.51 -17.86 -44.94
CA ASP A 178 -28.56 -18.18 -45.92
C ASP A 178 -27.95 -18.47 -47.31
N GLN A 179 -26.91 -17.72 -47.71
CA GLN A 179 -26.21 -17.96 -48.98
C GLN A 179 -25.43 -19.29 -49.02
N LEU A 180 -25.05 -19.82 -47.84
CA LEU A 180 -24.41 -21.11 -47.67
C LEU A 180 -25.41 -22.23 -47.31
N GLN A 181 -26.72 -21.94 -47.30
CA GLN A 181 -27.79 -22.87 -46.91
C GLN A 181 -27.56 -23.44 -45.49
N MET A 182 -27.15 -22.56 -44.57
CA MET A 182 -26.92 -22.87 -43.16
C MET A 182 -28.07 -22.26 -42.35
N PRO A 183 -28.86 -23.07 -41.62
CA PRO A 183 -29.97 -22.55 -40.82
C PRO A 183 -29.49 -21.52 -39.79
N CYS A 184 -30.06 -20.32 -39.84
CA CYS A 184 -29.66 -19.20 -39.01
C CYS A 184 -30.87 -18.29 -38.77
N GLU A 185 -31.17 -18.03 -37.51
CA GLU A 185 -32.25 -17.17 -37.07
C GLU A 185 -31.71 -15.93 -36.38
N ARG A 186 -32.39 -14.80 -36.57
CA ARG A 186 -32.06 -13.58 -35.83
C ARG A 186 -32.85 -13.57 -34.53
N VAL A 187 -32.12 -13.46 -33.42
CA VAL A 187 -32.69 -13.40 -32.07
C VAL A 187 -32.72 -11.94 -31.62
N SER A 188 -33.88 -11.48 -31.17
CA SER A 188 -34.04 -10.17 -30.53
C SER A 188 -34.26 -10.38 -29.04
N GLY A 189 -33.67 -9.53 -28.21
CA GLY A 189 -33.77 -9.62 -26.76
C GLY A 189 -33.15 -8.44 -26.03
N TYR A 190 -32.81 -8.68 -24.77
CA TYR A 190 -32.30 -7.70 -23.83
C TYR A 190 -30.84 -8.00 -23.50
N SER A 191 -30.05 -6.97 -23.22
CA SER A 191 -28.66 -7.15 -22.80
C SER A 191 -28.31 -6.39 -21.53
N LYS A 192 -27.44 -6.97 -20.69
CA LYS A 192 -26.74 -6.22 -19.63
C LYS A 192 -25.51 -5.51 -20.20
N GLY A 193 -25.67 -4.88 -21.36
CA GLY A 193 -24.60 -4.27 -22.14
C GLY A 193 -24.23 -2.84 -21.71
N TYR A 194 -23.70 -2.10 -22.67
CA TYR A 194 -23.53 -0.65 -22.55
C TYR A 194 -24.92 0.01 -22.54
N GLY A 195 -25.19 0.89 -21.56
CA GLY A 195 -26.49 1.56 -21.40
C GLY A 195 -27.45 0.86 -20.44
N PHE A 196 -27.19 -0.39 -20.05
CA PHE A 196 -27.96 -1.07 -19.02
C PHE A 196 -27.72 -0.44 -17.64
N ASP A 197 -28.80 -0.01 -16.99
CA ASP A 197 -28.77 0.57 -15.65
C ASP A 197 -29.83 -0.08 -14.75
N ASP A 198 -29.37 -0.88 -13.78
CA ASP A 198 -30.22 -1.52 -12.77
C ASP A 198 -31.04 -0.52 -11.91
N ARG A 199 -30.80 0.79 -12.05
CA ARG A 199 -31.61 1.84 -11.41
C ARG A 199 -32.92 2.12 -12.13
N GLU A 200 -32.99 1.86 -13.43
CA GLU A 200 -34.14 2.18 -14.28
C GLU A 200 -35.20 1.08 -14.28
N GLY A 201 -34.90 -0.09 -13.69
CA GLY A 201 -35.79 -1.24 -13.66
C GLY A 201 -35.64 -2.14 -14.88
N ALA A 202 -36.59 -3.05 -15.08
CA ALA A 202 -36.58 -3.95 -16.23
C ALA A 202 -36.81 -3.14 -17.54
N PRO A 203 -36.01 -3.37 -18.59
CA PRO A 203 -36.23 -2.74 -19.88
C PRO A 203 -37.59 -3.18 -20.47
N THR A 204 -38.34 -2.23 -21.02
CA THR A 204 -39.69 -2.49 -21.57
C THR A 204 -39.68 -3.03 -22.99
N GLU A 205 -38.61 -2.77 -23.75
CA GLU A 205 -38.45 -3.22 -25.13
C GLU A 205 -37.08 -3.85 -25.36
N PRO A 206 -36.95 -4.84 -26.26
CA PRO A 206 -35.67 -5.42 -26.64
C PRO A 206 -34.70 -4.35 -27.15
N ASP A 207 -33.49 -4.33 -26.61
CA ASP A 207 -32.44 -3.36 -26.94
C ASP A 207 -31.27 -3.96 -27.71
N HIS A 208 -31.26 -5.29 -27.90
CA HIS A 208 -30.16 -6.01 -28.54
C HIS A 208 -30.64 -7.10 -29.50
N ALA A 209 -29.74 -7.49 -30.41
CA ALA A 209 -29.99 -8.55 -31.37
C ALA A 209 -28.71 -9.34 -31.68
N TRP A 210 -28.85 -10.65 -31.85
CA TRP A 210 -27.78 -11.60 -32.19
C TRP A 210 -28.36 -12.74 -33.05
N ASN A 211 -27.64 -13.85 -33.23
CA ASN A 211 -28.09 -14.99 -34.04
C ASN A 211 -28.18 -16.30 -33.24
N ALA A 212 -29.04 -17.21 -33.72
CA ALA A 212 -29.02 -18.62 -33.38
C ALA A 212 -28.77 -19.43 -34.65
N VAL A 213 -27.94 -20.46 -34.59
CA VAL A 213 -27.54 -21.28 -35.74
C VAL A 213 -27.73 -22.76 -35.45
N GLU A 214 -28.07 -23.54 -36.46
CA GLU A 214 -28.19 -24.99 -36.35
C GLU A 214 -26.92 -25.68 -36.89
N ILE A 215 -26.30 -26.52 -36.07
CA ILE A 215 -25.13 -27.31 -36.42
C ILE A 215 -25.42 -28.76 -36.05
N ASP A 216 -25.44 -29.63 -37.06
CA ASP A 216 -25.64 -31.08 -36.92
C ASP A 216 -26.87 -31.45 -36.06
N GLY A 217 -27.99 -30.73 -36.24
CA GLY A 217 -29.26 -30.96 -35.54
C GLY A 217 -29.40 -30.27 -34.17
N HIS A 218 -28.39 -29.50 -33.75
CA HIS A 218 -28.37 -28.78 -32.48
C HIS A 218 -28.33 -27.27 -32.69
N TRP A 219 -29.03 -26.50 -31.85
CA TRP A 219 -29.03 -25.03 -31.92
C TRP A 219 -27.99 -24.41 -30.99
N TYR A 220 -27.31 -23.37 -31.48
CA TYR A 220 -26.28 -22.62 -30.77
C TYR A 220 -26.49 -21.12 -30.94
N LEU A 221 -26.00 -20.32 -30.00
CA LEU A 221 -26.02 -18.86 -30.10
C LEU A 221 -24.75 -18.34 -30.77
N VAL A 222 -24.85 -17.23 -31.49
CA VAL A 222 -23.69 -16.51 -32.05
C VAL A 222 -23.92 -15.03 -31.84
N GLU A 223 -22.96 -14.35 -31.23
CA GLU A 223 -23.03 -12.91 -31.02
C GLU A 223 -21.83 -12.17 -31.62
N SER A 224 -21.98 -11.79 -32.89
CA SER A 224 -20.93 -11.13 -33.66
C SER A 224 -20.68 -9.68 -33.24
N THR A 225 -21.65 -9.00 -32.60
CA THR A 225 -21.49 -7.60 -32.22
C THR A 225 -20.50 -7.45 -31.07
N TRP A 226 -20.71 -8.18 -29.96
CA TRP A 226 -19.78 -8.17 -28.82
C TRP A 226 -18.52 -9.00 -29.13
N GLY A 227 -18.59 -9.94 -30.07
CA GLY A 227 -17.42 -10.62 -30.61
C GLY A 227 -16.46 -9.72 -31.38
N ALA A 228 -16.93 -8.58 -31.93
CA ALA A 228 -16.11 -7.66 -32.70
C ALA A 228 -15.25 -6.71 -31.85
N GLY A 229 -15.67 -6.43 -30.63
CA GLY A 229 -15.02 -5.46 -29.76
C GLY A 229 -15.97 -4.82 -28.76
N LYS A 230 -15.51 -3.72 -28.15
CA LYS A 230 -16.20 -3.04 -27.05
C LYS A 230 -16.15 -1.53 -27.21
N LEU A 231 -16.97 -0.83 -26.43
CA LEU A 231 -16.86 0.63 -26.30
C LEU A 231 -15.88 0.99 -25.19
N ASN A 232 -15.00 1.95 -25.45
CA ASN A 232 -14.13 2.53 -24.43
C ASN A 232 -14.82 3.65 -23.64
N ASP A 233 -14.11 4.21 -22.66
CA ASP A 233 -14.64 5.26 -21.78
C ASP A 233 -15.05 6.54 -22.54
N ASN A 234 -14.47 6.78 -23.73
CA ASN A 234 -14.82 7.88 -24.62
C ASN A 234 -15.99 7.55 -25.56
N LYS A 235 -16.67 6.43 -25.34
CA LYS A 235 -17.77 5.93 -26.18
C LYS A 235 -17.37 5.64 -27.62
N ALA A 236 -16.08 5.41 -27.88
CA ALA A 236 -15.57 4.99 -29.17
C ALA A 236 -15.48 3.47 -29.23
N PHE A 237 -15.68 2.91 -30.43
CA PHE A 237 -15.52 1.47 -30.67
C PHE A 237 -14.04 1.11 -30.74
N GLU A 238 -13.64 0.15 -29.92
CA GLU A 238 -12.34 -0.51 -29.97
C GLU A 238 -12.54 -1.93 -30.46
N ARG A 239 -11.96 -2.22 -31.63
CA ARG A 239 -11.98 -3.57 -32.20
C ARG A 239 -11.05 -4.47 -31.39
N GLU A 240 -11.63 -5.52 -30.82
CA GLU A 240 -10.94 -6.53 -30.03
C GLU A 240 -11.75 -7.82 -30.17
N LEU A 241 -11.23 -8.78 -30.93
CA LEU A 241 -11.95 -10.03 -31.18
C LEU A 241 -12.13 -10.80 -29.86
N ASP A 242 -13.38 -10.94 -29.43
CA ASP A 242 -13.74 -11.78 -28.29
C ASP A 242 -14.38 -13.09 -28.78
N SER A 243 -13.55 -14.13 -28.85
CA SER A 243 -13.96 -15.45 -29.34
C SER A 243 -14.94 -16.18 -28.42
N TYR A 244 -15.18 -15.71 -27.19
CA TYR A 244 -16.22 -16.26 -26.32
C TYR A 244 -17.58 -16.24 -27.00
N TYR A 245 -17.92 -15.16 -27.71
CA TYR A 245 -19.23 -14.99 -28.36
C TYR A 245 -19.43 -15.84 -29.63
N PHE A 246 -18.44 -16.61 -30.05
CA PHE A 246 -18.62 -17.66 -31.03
C PHE A 246 -19.11 -18.94 -30.35
N LEU A 247 -20.39 -19.28 -30.53
CA LEU A 247 -21.00 -20.49 -29.95
C LEU A 247 -20.83 -20.61 -28.41
N PRO A 248 -21.11 -19.54 -27.62
CA PRO A 248 -21.05 -19.62 -26.16
C PRO A 248 -22.10 -20.59 -25.63
N ARG A 249 -21.88 -21.09 -24.41
CA ARG A 249 -22.88 -21.91 -23.74
C ARG A 249 -24.09 -21.06 -23.34
N PRO A 250 -25.34 -21.51 -23.56
CA PRO A 250 -26.52 -20.71 -23.23
C PRO A 250 -26.64 -20.37 -21.75
N ASN A 251 -26.25 -21.31 -20.87
CA ASN A 251 -26.25 -21.09 -19.42
C ASN A 251 -25.14 -20.14 -18.93
N GLU A 252 -24.21 -19.74 -19.80
CA GLU A 252 -23.24 -18.66 -19.55
C GLU A 252 -23.75 -17.34 -20.14
N MET A 253 -24.24 -17.38 -21.39
CA MET A 253 -24.72 -16.21 -22.12
C MET A 253 -25.95 -15.55 -21.46
N ILE A 254 -26.80 -16.34 -20.80
CA ILE A 254 -28.02 -15.85 -20.12
C ILE A 254 -27.73 -14.82 -19.01
N TYR A 255 -26.51 -14.76 -18.46
CA TYR A 255 -26.14 -13.76 -17.47
C TYR A 255 -26.03 -12.34 -18.05
N HIS A 256 -25.95 -12.22 -19.36
CA HIS A 256 -25.80 -10.93 -20.04
C HIS A 256 -26.67 -10.76 -21.29
N HIS A 257 -27.35 -11.81 -21.79
CA HIS A 257 -28.34 -11.73 -22.87
C HIS A 257 -29.61 -12.51 -22.53
N LEU A 258 -30.77 -11.86 -22.56
CA LEU A 258 -32.08 -12.50 -22.38
C LEU A 258 -32.87 -12.42 -23.70
N PRO A 259 -33.06 -13.51 -24.45
CA PRO A 259 -33.95 -13.54 -25.61
C PRO A 259 -35.38 -13.11 -25.27
N LYS A 260 -36.05 -12.39 -26.18
CA LYS A 260 -37.48 -12.06 -26.06
C LYS A 260 -38.36 -13.31 -26.20
N ASP A 261 -38.01 -14.18 -27.15
CA ASP A 261 -38.67 -15.48 -27.34
C ASP A 261 -37.90 -16.53 -26.53
N GLU A 262 -38.56 -17.08 -25.51
CA GLU A 262 -37.97 -17.99 -24.53
C GLU A 262 -37.32 -19.23 -25.15
N LYS A 263 -37.79 -19.69 -26.32
CA LYS A 263 -37.19 -20.85 -26.99
C LYS A 263 -35.71 -20.64 -27.33
N TRP A 264 -35.33 -19.39 -27.60
CA TRP A 264 -33.95 -19.03 -27.94
C TRP A 264 -33.04 -18.88 -26.74
N GLN A 265 -33.56 -19.10 -25.52
CA GLN A 265 -32.69 -19.22 -24.34
C GLN A 265 -31.89 -20.51 -24.39
N LEU A 266 -32.41 -21.55 -25.08
CA LEU A 266 -31.77 -22.87 -25.16
C LEU A 266 -31.48 -23.46 -23.76
N LEU A 267 -32.35 -23.15 -22.79
CA LEU A 267 -32.30 -23.61 -21.41
C LEU A 267 -33.44 -24.57 -21.12
N GLU A 268 -33.22 -25.54 -20.22
CA GLU A 268 -34.25 -26.50 -19.80
C GLU A 268 -35.42 -25.78 -19.11
N ARG A 269 -35.10 -24.79 -18.26
CA ARG A 269 -36.06 -23.87 -17.66
C ARG A 269 -35.75 -22.44 -18.13
N PRO A 270 -36.65 -21.79 -18.89
CA PRO A 270 -36.50 -20.40 -19.24
C PRO A 270 -36.42 -19.48 -18.02
N ILE A 271 -35.47 -18.56 -18.05
CA ILE A 271 -35.31 -17.45 -17.11
C ILE A 271 -36.28 -16.35 -17.50
N GLN A 272 -37.03 -15.85 -16.51
CA GLN A 272 -37.98 -14.75 -16.68
C GLN A 272 -37.29 -13.40 -16.46
N MET A 273 -37.88 -12.32 -16.97
CA MET A 273 -37.29 -10.97 -16.85
C MET A 273 -36.98 -10.58 -15.40
N ASP A 274 -37.90 -10.83 -14.47
CA ASP A 274 -37.70 -10.51 -13.05
C ASP A 274 -36.55 -11.31 -12.41
N GLU A 275 -36.34 -12.54 -12.86
CA GLU A 275 -35.21 -13.38 -12.43
C GLU A 275 -33.91 -12.85 -13.07
N TYR A 276 -33.92 -12.54 -14.37
CA TYR A 276 -32.79 -11.96 -15.08
C TYR A 276 -32.32 -10.65 -14.43
N MET A 277 -33.23 -9.77 -14.02
CA MET A 277 -32.90 -8.51 -13.32
C MET A 277 -32.31 -8.74 -11.92
N GLN A 278 -32.57 -9.91 -11.31
CA GLN A 278 -31.96 -10.29 -10.03
C GLN A 278 -30.63 -11.02 -10.19
N MET A 279 -30.34 -11.60 -11.35
CA MET A 279 -29.09 -12.31 -11.61
C MET A 279 -27.88 -11.36 -11.69
N PRO A 280 -26.69 -11.78 -11.25
CA PRO A 280 -25.48 -10.96 -11.32
C PRO A 280 -25.08 -10.71 -12.76
N LYS A 281 -24.32 -9.63 -12.99
CA LYS A 281 -23.70 -9.38 -14.29
C LYS A 281 -22.35 -10.10 -14.33
N LEU A 282 -22.35 -11.29 -14.92
CA LEU A 282 -21.15 -12.09 -15.16
C LEU A 282 -20.66 -11.83 -16.59
N ARG A 283 -19.37 -11.53 -16.74
CA ARG A 283 -18.71 -11.30 -18.04
C ARG A 283 -18.02 -12.58 -18.52
N PRO A 284 -17.68 -12.71 -19.82
CA PRO A 284 -16.96 -13.88 -20.36
C PRO A 284 -15.80 -14.37 -19.49
N LEU A 285 -14.98 -13.43 -19.01
CA LEU A 285 -13.84 -13.71 -18.15
C LEU A 285 -14.17 -14.47 -16.86
N TYR A 286 -15.38 -14.32 -16.30
CA TYR A 286 -15.81 -15.11 -15.15
C TYR A 286 -15.77 -16.61 -15.44
N PHE A 287 -16.25 -17.01 -16.63
CA PHE A 287 -16.29 -18.39 -17.08
C PHE A 287 -14.89 -18.87 -17.50
N GLU A 288 -14.13 -18.05 -18.22
CA GLU A 288 -12.75 -18.39 -18.65
C GLU A 288 -11.78 -18.62 -17.49
N LEU A 289 -11.96 -17.89 -16.39
CA LEU A 289 -11.18 -18.05 -15.17
C LEU A 289 -11.71 -19.16 -14.25
N ASN A 290 -12.78 -19.87 -14.65
CA ASN A 290 -13.45 -20.90 -13.84
C ASN A 290 -13.82 -20.39 -12.43
N LEU A 291 -14.37 -19.18 -12.35
CA LEU A 291 -14.81 -18.60 -11.08
C LEU A 291 -16.14 -19.20 -10.64
N GLU A 292 -16.34 -19.28 -9.32
CA GLU A 292 -17.61 -19.65 -8.71
C GLU A 292 -18.01 -18.58 -7.69
N LEU A 293 -19.08 -17.83 -7.97
CA LEU A 293 -19.64 -16.88 -7.02
C LEU A 293 -20.42 -17.64 -5.92
N ILE A 294 -19.78 -17.83 -4.77
CA ILE A 294 -20.35 -18.52 -3.61
C ILE A 294 -21.36 -17.63 -2.89
N SER A 295 -21.04 -16.34 -2.72
CA SER A 295 -21.93 -15.36 -2.09
C SER A 295 -21.72 -13.97 -2.70
N PRO A 296 -22.79 -13.25 -3.08
CA PRO A 296 -24.18 -13.73 -3.08
C PRO A 296 -24.41 -14.72 -4.24
N TYR A 297 -25.00 -15.89 -3.95
CA TYR A 297 -25.23 -16.90 -4.98
C TYR A 297 -26.30 -16.43 -5.98
N ASN A 298 -25.95 -16.41 -7.27
CA ASN A 298 -26.81 -16.02 -8.39
C ASN A 298 -27.68 -14.76 -8.13
N ARG A 299 -27.13 -13.76 -7.43
CA ARG A 299 -27.81 -12.50 -7.15
C ARG A 299 -26.92 -11.30 -7.47
N ALA A 300 -27.49 -10.28 -8.10
CA ALA A 300 -26.83 -9.01 -8.38
C ALA A 300 -26.59 -8.19 -7.11
N TYR A 301 -27.45 -8.34 -6.10
CA TYR A 301 -27.45 -7.53 -4.90
C TYR A 301 -26.66 -8.18 -3.76
N VAL A 302 -25.78 -7.40 -3.14
CA VAL A 302 -25.02 -7.75 -1.94
C VAL A 302 -25.49 -6.89 -0.78
N ASP A 303 -25.95 -7.53 0.30
CA ASP A 303 -26.30 -6.86 1.55
C ASP A 303 -25.07 -6.75 2.47
N LEU A 304 -25.13 -5.82 3.42
CA LEU A 304 -24.18 -5.82 4.52
C LEU A 304 -24.35 -7.11 5.35
N VAL A 305 -23.23 -7.63 5.83
CA VAL A 305 -23.26 -8.76 6.76
C VAL A 305 -23.95 -8.30 8.04
N SER A 306 -24.88 -9.12 8.56
CA SER A 306 -25.67 -8.77 9.75
C SER A 306 -24.78 -8.34 10.92
N GLY A 307 -25.03 -7.15 11.47
CA GLY A 307 -24.25 -6.57 12.57
C GLY A 307 -22.83 -6.10 12.22
N LYS A 308 -22.42 -6.16 10.94
CA LYS A 308 -21.08 -5.74 10.49
C LYS A 308 -21.19 -4.52 9.55
N PRO A 309 -20.19 -3.63 9.52
CA PRO A 309 -20.20 -2.42 8.70
C PRO A 309 -19.74 -2.65 7.25
N TYR A 310 -19.73 -3.89 6.79
CA TYR A 310 -19.23 -4.28 5.47
C TYR A 310 -20.12 -5.35 4.83
N ALA A 311 -20.09 -5.42 3.50
CA ALA A 311 -20.58 -6.54 2.72
C ALA A 311 -19.45 -7.52 2.42
N LEU A 312 -19.78 -8.80 2.23
CA LEU A 312 -18.82 -9.86 1.95
C LEU A 312 -19.24 -10.61 0.68
N VAL A 313 -18.34 -10.63 -0.30
CA VAL A 313 -18.45 -11.44 -1.52
C VAL A 313 -17.43 -12.57 -1.43
N LEU A 314 -17.90 -13.80 -1.66
CA LEU A 314 -17.07 -15.01 -1.62
C LEU A 314 -16.99 -15.61 -3.01
N ILE A 315 -15.77 -15.83 -3.50
CA ILE A 315 -15.53 -16.37 -4.84
C ILE A 315 -14.55 -17.53 -4.73
N ARG A 316 -14.91 -18.70 -5.26
CA ARG A 316 -13.92 -19.75 -5.50
C ARG A 316 -13.18 -19.44 -6.77
N ALA A 317 -11.87 -19.61 -6.75
CA ALA A 317 -11.03 -19.43 -7.92
C ALA A 317 -9.89 -20.45 -7.91
N PRO A 318 -9.42 -20.91 -9.07
CA PRO A 318 -8.19 -21.68 -9.20
C PRO A 318 -6.96 -20.96 -8.62
N SER A 319 -5.92 -21.72 -8.26
CA SER A 319 -4.73 -21.18 -7.58
C SER A 319 -3.87 -20.27 -8.44
N ASP A 320 -4.04 -20.36 -9.76
CA ASP A 320 -3.36 -19.55 -10.76
C ASP A 320 -4.13 -18.27 -11.14
N VAL A 321 -5.25 -17.97 -10.46
CA VAL A 321 -6.06 -16.77 -10.73
C VAL A 321 -5.83 -15.71 -9.66
N GLN A 322 -5.58 -14.47 -10.09
CA GLN A 322 -5.53 -13.28 -9.26
C GLN A 322 -6.81 -12.47 -9.41
N LEU A 323 -7.42 -12.08 -8.28
CA LEU A 323 -8.58 -11.19 -8.26
C LEU A 323 -8.26 -9.87 -7.54
N MET A 324 -8.81 -8.78 -8.07
CA MET A 324 -8.91 -7.49 -7.40
C MET A 324 -10.34 -6.98 -7.46
N ALA A 325 -10.65 -5.96 -6.67
CA ALA A 325 -11.99 -5.40 -6.62
C ALA A 325 -11.98 -3.88 -6.58
N ASP A 326 -13.08 -3.28 -7.04
CA ASP A 326 -13.39 -1.88 -6.81
C ASP A 326 -14.78 -1.75 -6.20
N LEU A 327 -14.92 -0.75 -5.33
CA LEU A 327 -16.22 -0.22 -4.92
C LEU A 327 -16.38 1.18 -5.51
N LYS A 328 -17.48 1.43 -6.23
CA LYS A 328 -17.77 2.74 -6.83
C LYS A 328 -19.13 3.26 -6.38
N LEU A 329 -19.23 4.58 -6.24
CA LEU A 329 -20.51 5.30 -6.11
C LEU A 329 -20.51 6.42 -7.15
N ASN A 330 -21.60 6.53 -7.94
CA ASN A 330 -21.68 7.48 -9.06
C ASN A 330 -20.46 7.40 -9.99
N ASP A 331 -20.04 6.17 -10.30
CA ASP A 331 -18.86 5.81 -11.10
C ASP A 331 -17.49 6.30 -10.57
N LYS A 332 -17.46 6.95 -9.40
CA LYS A 332 -16.23 7.30 -8.68
C LYS A 332 -15.83 6.19 -7.73
N LYS A 333 -14.56 5.78 -7.82
CA LYS A 333 -13.97 4.79 -6.90
C LYS A 333 -13.95 5.32 -5.47
N ILE A 334 -14.39 4.49 -4.53
CA ILE A 334 -14.32 4.76 -3.10
C ILE A 334 -12.98 4.25 -2.61
N GLU A 335 -12.14 5.19 -2.18
CA GLU A 335 -10.88 4.87 -1.54
C GLU A 335 -11.10 4.19 -0.19
N GLY A 336 -10.33 3.14 0.08
CA GLY A 336 -10.52 2.28 1.25
C GLY A 336 -11.86 1.53 1.30
N GLY A 337 -12.65 1.56 0.22
CA GLY A 337 -13.97 0.93 0.16
C GLY A 337 -13.96 -0.58 -0.02
N HIS A 338 -12.79 -1.22 -0.19
CA HIS A 338 -12.70 -2.67 -0.39
C HIS A 338 -11.42 -3.26 0.19
N ARG A 339 -11.44 -4.56 0.48
CA ARG A 339 -10.28 -5.40 0.83
C ARG A 339 -10.48 -6.79 0.24
N VAL A 340 -9.47 -7.31 -0.46
CA VAL A 340 -9.51 -8.64 -1.07
C VAL A 340 -8.45 -9.51 -0.41
N ILE A 341 -8.84 -10.70 0.05
CA ILE A 341 -7.96 -11.67 0.72
C ILE A 341 -8.13 -13.04 0.07
N PHE A 342 -7.04 -13.68 -0.34
CA PHE A 342 -7.09 -15.03 -0.90
C PHE A 342 -6.71 -16.09 0.15
N ASP A 343 -7.67 -16.95 0.50
CA ASP A 343 -7.42 -18.15 1.30
C ASP A 343 -6.92 -19.27 0.38
N ARG A 344 -5.60 -19.40 0.26
CA ARG A 344 -4.95 -20.41 -0.59
C ARG A 344 -5.31 -21.85 -0.22
N LYS A 345 -5.62 -22.13 1.06
CA LYS A 345 -5.97 -23.50 1.48
C LYS A 345 -7.36 -23.88 1.01
N LYS A 346 -8.31 -22.95 1.10
CA LYS A 346 -9.70 -23.17 0.69
C LYS A 346 -9.96 -22.83 -0.79
N GLN A 347 -9.00 -22.17 -1.46
CA GLN A 347 -9.13 -21.64 -2.83
C GLN A 347 -10.29 -20.65 -2.94
N ILE A 348 -10.43 -19.77 -1.93
CA ILE A 348 -11.54 -18.82 -1.82
C ILE A 348 -10.99 -17.40 -1.63
N TYR A 349 -11.45 -16.50 -2.47
CA TYR A 349 -11.33 -15.06 -2.27
C TYR A 349 -12.43 -14.56 -1.33
N ARG A 350 -12.00 -13.82 -0.31
CA ARG A 350 -12.84 -13.08 0.64
C ARG A 350 -12.74 -11.60 0.29
N CYS A 351 -13.78 -11.08 -0.37
CA CYS A 351 -13.84 -9.70 -0.84
C CYS A 351 -14.78 -8.89 0.06
N TYR A 352 -14.20 -8.03 0.89
CA TYR A 352 -14.91 -7.16 1.81
C TYR A 352 -15.17 -5.80 1.16
N PHE A 353 -16.36 -5.24 1.35
CA PHE A 353 -16.74 -3.93 0.82
C PHE A 353 -17.33 -3.06 1.92
N ALA A 354 -16.75 -1.89 2.14
CA ALA A 354 -17.19 -0.93 3.15
C ALA A 354 -17.74 0.32 2.45
N PRO A 355 -19.05 0.64 2.59
CA PRO A 355 -19.61 1.83 1.99
C PRO A 355 -19.15 3.10 2.72
N ALA A 356 -18.96 4.18 1.96
CA ALA A 356 -18.60 5.49 2.52
C ALA A 356 -19.81 6.42 2.73
N SER A 357 -20.93 6.16 2.05
CA SER A 357 -22.15 6.98 2.13
C SER A 357 -23.40 6.17 1.74
N ILE A 358 -24.58 6.79 1.86
CA ILE A 358 -25.85 6.23 1.38
C ILE A 358 -25.87 6.22 -0.15
N GLY A 359 -26.44 5.18 -0.75
CA GLY A 359 -26.65 5.07 -2.19
C GLY A 359 -26.42 3.68 -2.77
N LYS A 360 -26.66 3.57 -4.07
CA LYS A 360 -26.38 2.36 -4.86
C LYS A 360 -24.92 2.34 -5.29
N HIS A 361 -24.16 1.43 -4.68
CA HIS A 361 -22.76 1.21 -4.97
C HIS A 361 -22.58 0.09 -5.97
N LYS A 362 -21.61 0.24 -6.87
CA LYS A 362 -21.23 -0.76 -7.86
C LYS A 362 -19.97 -1.46 -7.38
N ILE A 363 -20.06 -2.77 -7.16
CA ILE A 363 -18.92 -3.64 -6.91
C ILE A 363 -18.48 -4.20 -8.25
N THR A 364 -17.19 -4.06 -8.58
CA THR A 364 -16.60 -4.71 -9.76
C THR A 364 -15.44 -5.57 -9.32
N ILE A 365 -15.50 -6.86 -9.64
CA ILE A 365 -14.39 -7.80 -9.44
C ILE A 365 -13.69 -7.96 -10.78
N PHE A 366 -12.37 -7.80 -10.77
CA PHE A 366 -11.52 -8.01 -11.91
C PHE A 366 -10.63 -9.23 -11.69
N GLY A 367 -10.23 -9.89 -12.76
CA GLY A 367 -9.38 -11.06 -12.68
C GLY A 367 -8.35 -11.15 -13.81
N LYS A 368 -7.35 -11.99 -13.59
CA LYS A 368 -6.42 -12.49 -14.60
C LYS A 368 -5.78 -13.81 -14.15
N ARG A 369 -5.15 -14.54 -15.06
CA ARG A 369 -4.25 -15.65 -14.70
C ARG A 369 -2.83 -15.13 -14.40
N ASN A 370 -2.09 -15.88 -13.59
CA ASN A 370 -0.72 -15.55 -13.16
C ASN A 370 0.28 -15.50 -14.32
N ASP A 371 0.07 -16.33 -15.35
CA ASP A 371 0.90 -16.46 -16.54
C ASP A 371 0.53 -15.47 -17.66
N SER A 372 -0.53 -14.69 -17.48
CA SER A 372 -0.92 -13.65 -18.43
C SER A 372 0.20 -12.62 -18.56
N GLU A 373 0.75 -12.49 -19.77
CA GLU A 373 1.70 -11.43 -20.14
C GLU A 373 1.09 -10.02 -19.95
N SER A 374 -0.25 -9.92 -19.98
CA SER A 374 -0.94 -8.68 -19.67
C SER A 374 -0.85 -8.33 -18.18
N SER A 375 -0.38 -7.11 -17.91
CA SER A 375 -0.43 -6.50 -16.58
C SER A 375 -1.84 -6.04 -16.20
N THR A 376 -2.78 -5.96 -17.16
CA THR A 376 -4.12 -5.44 -16.96
C THR A 376 -5.06 -6.50 -16.41
N TYR A 377 -5.93 -6.07 -15.50
CA TYR A 377 -7.01 -6.90 -14.98
C TYR A 377 -8.29 -6.54 -15.72
N SER A 378 -9.05 -7.56 -16.12
CA SER A 378 -10.31 -7.38 -16.84
C SER A 378 -11.49 -7.68 -15.92
N SER A 379 -12.62 -6.99 -16.12
CA SER A 379 -13.81 -7.17 -15.27
C SER A 379 -14.40 -8.56 -15.48
N ALA A 380 -14.66 -9.30 -14.40
CA ALA A 380 -15.29 -10.61 -14.42
C ALA A 380 -16.72 -10.58 -13.85
N ILE A 381 -16.93 -9.87 -12.73
CA ILE A 381 -18.21 -9.84 -12.01
C ILE A 381 -18.59 -8.39 -11.70
N GLN A 382 -19.85 -8.03 -11.91
CA GLN A 382 -20.42 -6.78 -11.42
C GLN A 382 -21.65 -7.05 -10.54
N LEU A 383 -21.64 -6.46 -9.35
CA LEU A 383 -22.68 -6.57 -8.32
C LEU A 383 -23.07 -5.18 -7.80
N ILE A 384 -24.17 -5.10 -7.07
CA ILE A 384 -24.74 -3.88 -6.51
C ILE A 384 -24.86 -4.02 -5.00
N MET A 385 -24.41 -3.01 -4.27
CA MET A 385 -24.66 -2.87 -2.84
C MET A 385 -25.47 -1.60 -2.61
N ASN A 386 -26.72 -1.75 -2.18
CA ASN A 386 -27.62 -0.61 -1.98
C ASN A 386 -27.71 -0.25 -0.50
N ILE A 387 -27.09 0.87 -0.11
CA ILE A 387 -27.05 1.33 1.27
C ILE A 387 -28.15 2.35 1.48
N LYS A 388 -29.18 1.97 2.26
CA LYS A 388 -30.28 2.87 2.66
C LYS A 388 -29.97 3.66 3.92
N THR A 389 -29.21 3.06 4.83
CA THR A 389 -28.79 3.65 6.12
C THR A 389 -27.33 3.30 6.38
N MET A 390 -26.55 4.26 6.89
CA MET A 390 -25.14 4.01 7.19
C MET A 390 -24.95 3.07 8.39
N PRO A 391 -23.91 2.22 8.38
CA PRO A 391 -23.50 1.48 9.56
C PRO A 391 -23.19 2.43 10.73
N ALA A 392 -23.49 2.02 11.96
CA ALA A 392 -23.22 2.83 13.16
C ALA A 392 -21.73 3.17 13.33
N ASN A 393 -20.85 2.23 12.97
CA ASN A 393 -19.40 2.40 12.97
C ASN A 393 -18.87 2.12 11.57
N PRO A 394 -18.87 3.11 10.65
CA PRO A 394 -18.31 2.94 9.32
C PRO A 394 -16.82 2.62 9.41
N ILE A 395 -16.36 1.79 8.48
CA ILE A 395 -14.96 1.37 8.42
C ILE A 395 -14.40 1.67 7.04
N SER A 396 -13.08 1.61 6.93
CA SER A 396 -12.39 1.60 5.65
C SER A 396 -11.11 0.78 5.74
N TYR A 397 -10.61 0.33 4.60
CA TYR A 397 -9.49 -0.58 4.52
C TYR A 397 -8.25 0.08 3.94
N PRO A 398 -7.08 -0.02 4.59
CA PRO A 398 -5.83 0.48 4.01
C PRO A 398 -5.55 -0.25 2.70
N ARG A 399 -4.81 0.42 1.81
CA ARG A 399 -4.40 -0.19 0.55
C ARG A 399 -3.39 -1.27 0.85
N THR A 400 -3.63 -2.49 0.37
CA THR A 400 -2.73 -3.63 0.53
C THR A 400 -2.25 -4.14 -0.82
N TRP A 401 -1.03 -4.67 -0.86
CA TRP A 401 -0.48 -5.42 -1.99
C TRP A 401 -0.32 -6.89 -1.60
N ASP A 402 -0.11 -7.78 -2.58
CA ASP A 402 0.05 -9.23 -2.36
C ASP A 402 1.11 -9.55 -1.30
N LYS A 403 2.17 -8.74 -1.24
CA LYS A 403 3.25 -8.87 -0.25
C LYS A 403 2.74 -8.85 1.20
N PHE A 404 1.66 -8.13 1.49
CA PHE A 404 1.04 -8.10 2.81
C PHE A 404 0.52 -9.48 3.22
N PHE A 405 -0.15 -10.18 2.30
CA PHE A 405 -0.72 -11.50 2.55
C PHE A 405 0.33 -12.60 2.43
N ASP A 406 1.24 -12.52 1.45
CA ASP A 406 2.31 -13.50 1.22
C ASP A 406 3.29 -13.61 2.40
N LEU A 407 3.44 -12.53 3.17
CA LEU A 407 4.29 -12.47 4.36
C LEU A 407 3.50 -12.54 5.67
N ASP A 408 2.20 -12.86 5.63
CA ASP A 408 1.30 -12.98 6.80
C ASP A 408 1.37 -11.75 7.73
N LEU A 409 1.36 -10.55 7.15
CA LEU A 409 1.33 -9.31 7.91
C LEU A 409 -0.07 -9.06 8.50
N LYS A 410 -0.11 -8.51 9.71
CA LYS A 410 -1.37 -8.15 10.39
C LYS A 410 -1.28 -6.75 10.96
N ILE A 411 -2.25 -5.90 10.65
CA ILE A 411 -2.37 -4.58 11.27
C ILE A 411 -3.01 -4.76 12.64
N ILE A 412 -2.28 -4.36 13.68
CA ILE A 412 -2.76 -4.35 15.06
C ILE A 412 -3.47 -3.04 15.36
N SER A 413 -2.94 -1.91 14.88
CA SER A 413 -3.56 -0.59 15.04
C SER A 413 -3.03 0.40 13.98
N PRO A 414 -3.84 1.33 13.45
CA PRO A 414 -5.28 1.41 13.65
C PRO A 414 -5.99 0.31 12.86
N GLN A 415 -6.99 -0.32 13.47
CA GLN A 415 -7.89 -1.22 12.77
C GLN A 415 -9.01 -0.41 12.12
N ASN A 416 -9.62 -0.96 11.07
CA ASN A 416 -10.86 -0.44 10.48
C ASN A 416 -10.80 0.98 9.86
N THR A 417 -9.60 1.50 9.60
CA THR A 417 -9.45 2.75 8.83
C THR A 417 -8.26 2.68 7.88
N HIS A 418 -8.37 3.32 6.72
CA HIS A 418 -7.24 3.66 5.86
C HIS A 418 -6.72 5.07 6.08
N PHE A 419 -7.48 5.89 6.82
CA PHE A 419 -7.32 7.33 6.90
C PHE A 419 -7.13 7.75 8.37
N ILE A 420 -5.95 8.26 8.67
CA ILE A 420 -5.51 8.68 10.01
C ILE A 420 -5.55 10.21 10.06
N LYS A 421 -6.25 10.77 11.05
CA LYS A 421 -6.30 12.23 11.26
C LYS A 421 -5.38 12.60 12.42
N LEU A 422 -4.44 13.51 12.17
CA LEU A 422 -3.56 14.11 13.16
C LEU A 422 -4.02 15.54 13.39
N ASN A 423 -4.62 15.79 14.57
CA ASN A 423 -5.13 17.09 15.00
C ASN A 423 -4.73 17.35 16.46
N ASN A 424 -5.00 18.55 16.99
CA ASN A 424 -4.90 18.86 18.43
C ASN A 424 -3.52 18.54 19.04
N GLY A 425 -2.44 18.86 18.34
CA GLY A 425 -1.08 18.62 18.83
C GLY A 425 -0.54 17.21 18.59
N CYS A 426 -1.27 16.33 17.87
CA CYS A 426 -0.70 15.11 17.30
C CYS A 426 0.52 15.43 16.43
N THR A 427 1.68 14.89 16.77
CA THR A 427 2.90 15.09 15.98
C THR A 427 3.16 14.01 14.93
N HIS A 428 2.57 12.81 15.12
CA HIS A 428 2.84 11.67 14.26
C HIS A 428 1.69 10.65 14.29
N ALA A 429 1.55 9.87 13.22
CA ALA A 429 0.76 8.65 13.19
C ALA A 429 1.60 7.47 13.71
N ARG A 430 0.96 6.56 14.43
CA ARG A 430 1.55 5.31 14.90
C ARG A 430 0.74 4.14 14.33
N ILE A 431 1.40 3.29 13.58
CA ILE A 431 0.84 2.07 13.01
C ILE A 431 1.59 0.87 13.59
N LEU A 432 0.84 -0.07 14.15
CA LEU A 432 1.35 -1.29 14.76
C LEU A 432 1.11 -2.46 13.80
N VAL A 433 2.17 -3.18 13.46
CA VAL A 433 2.11 -4.32 12.55
C VAL A 433 2.71 -5.53 13.22
N ARG A 434 2.01 -6.67 13.19
CA ARG A 434 2.59 -7.97 13.49
C ARG A 434 3.06 -8.61 12.19
N ALA A 435 4.25 -9.19 12.23
CA ALA A 435 4.87 -9.87 11.12
C ALA A 435 5.64 -11.10 11.64
N PRO A 436 5.76 -12.18 10.87
CA PRO A 436 6.63 -13.30 11.22
C PRO A 436 8.08 -12.85 11.46
N GLU A 437 8.80 -13.56 12.33
CA GLU A 437 10.17 -13.20 12.74
C GLU A 437 11.15 -13.11 11.56
N ASN A 438 10.94 -13.88 10.49
CA ASN A 438 11.79 -13.86 9.30
C ASN A 438 11.49 -12.68 8.34
N VAL A 439 10.60 -11.75 8.70
CA VAL A 439 10.22 -10.58 7.91
C VAL A 439 10.86 -9.31 8.45
N GLN A 440 11.21 -8.39 7.56
CA GLN A 440 11.65 -7.04 7.89
C GLN A 440 10.70 -6.01 7.29
N LEU A 441 10.44 -4.94 8.04
CA LEU A 441 9.64 -3.81 7.59
C LEU A 441 10.48 -2.54 7.45
N LEU A 442 10.07 -1.68 6.51
CA LEU A 442 10.62 -0.35 6.31
C LEU A 442 9.48 0.66 6.09
N GLY A 443 9.62 1.85 6.64
CA GLY A 443 8.66 2.94 6.45
C GLY A 443 9.09 3.93 5.37
N ARG A 444 8.10 4.55 4.73
CA ARG A 444 8.28 5.75 3.90
C ARG A 444 7.05 6.64 4.04
N LEU A 445 7.26 7.93 4.32
CA LEU A 445 6.21 8.94 4.28
C LEU A 445 6.35 9.78 3.02
N ASN A 446 5.29 9.90 2.23
CA ASN A 446 5.22 10.78 1.08
C ASN A 446 4.18 11.88 1.32
N ASP A 447 4.40 13.06 0.76
CA ASP A 447 3.39 14.12 0.70
C ASP A 447 2.40 13.93 -0.45
N ASP A 448 1.48 14.88 -0.59
CA ASP A 448 0.44 14.94 -1.62
C ASP A 448 0.98 15.02 -3.06
N LYS A 449 2.26 15.36 -3.23
CA LYS A 449 2.98 15.39 -4.53
C LYS A 449 3.84 14.15 -4.73
N GLU A 450 3.61 13.11 -3.93
CA GLU A 450 4.37 11.85 -3.90
C GLU A 450 5.86 12.03 -3.55
N GLN A 451 6.25 13.18 -3.00
CA GLN A 451 7.62 13.45 -2.61
C GLN A 451 7.88 12.90 -1.21
N LYS A 452 9.04 12.26 -1.04
CA LYS A 452 9.43 11.67 0.24
C LYS A 452 9.67 12.78 1.27
N VAL A 453 8.98 12.70 2.40
CA VAL A 453 9.25 13.53 3.58
C VAL A 453 10.55 13.05 4.22
N LYS A 454 11.58 13.91 4.20
CA LYS A 454 12.89 13.59 4.77
C LYS A 454 12.76 13.38 6.28
N SER A 455 13.30 12.26 6.77
CA SER A 455 13.24 11.91 8.20
C SER A 455 11.82 11.85 8.80
N GLY A 456 10.79 11.71 7.97
CA GLY A 456 9.39 11.69 8.38
C GLY A 456 8.90 10.33 8.89
N ASN A 457 9.78 9.35 9.12
CA ASN A 457 9.37 8.05 9.61
C ASN A 457 10.42 7.35 10.48
N GLN A 458 9.96 6.46 11.35
CA GLN A 458 10.77 5.58 12.18
C GLN A 458 10.07 4.22 12.28
N VAL A 459 10.74 3.14 11.85
CA VAL A 459 10.17 1.79 11.85
C VAL A 459 11.14 0.83 12.49
N TYR A 460 10.69 0.08 13.49
CA TYR A 460 11.49 -0.91 14.20
C TYR A 460 10.64 -2.02 14.81
N TRP A 461 11.26 -3.15 15.10
CA TRP A 461 10.61 -4.26 15.80
C TRP A 461 10.84 -4.15 17.30
N ASP A 462 9.75 -4.02 18.06
CA ASP A 462 9.76 -4.13 19.52
C ASP A 462 9.70 -5.61 19.89
N ARG A 463 10.87 -6.21 20.14
CA ARG A 463 11.00 -7.65 20.42
C ARG A 463 10.29 -8.09 21.69
N GLN A 464 10.12 -7.20 22.66
CA GLN A 464 9.44 -7.53 23.92
C GLN A 464 7.93 -7.70 23.72
N LYS A 465 7.36 -6.94 22.78
CA LYS A 465 5.92 -6.97 22.47
C LYS A 465 5.57 -7.80 21.24
N ASP A 466 6.58 -8.30 20.53
CA ASP A 466 6.45 -8.98 19.24
C ASP A 466 5.60 -8.18 18.23
N ILE A 467 5.88 -6.87 18.13
CA ILE A 467 5.13 -5.94 17.29
C ILE A 467 6.11 -4.94 16.64
N TRP A 468 5.93 -4.70 15.35
CA TRP A 468 6.58 -3.60 14.66
C TRP A 468 5.90 -2.27 14.96
N GLN A 469 6.72 -1.31 15.36
CA GLN A 469 6.34 0.06 15.67
C GLN A 469 6.66 0.92 14.44
N CYS A 470 5.62 1.43 13.77
CA CYS A 470 5.77 2.27 12.58
C CYS A 470 5.27 3.69 12.86
N TYR A 471 6.18 4.63 13.05
CA TYR A 471 5.89 6.04 13.27
C TYR A 471 6.06 6.84 11.99
N PHE A 472 5.13 7.76 11.73
CA PHE A 472 5.15 8.64 10.57
C PHE A 472 4.82 10.07 11.01
N ALA A 473 5.78 10.99 10.88
CA ALA A 473 5.69 12.39 11.29
C ALA A 473 5.64 13.30 10.06
N PRO A 474 4.47 13.86 9.73
CA PRO A 474 4.33 14.95 8.77
C PRO A 474 5.19 16.15 9.14
N ASP A 475 5.76 16.82 8.14
CA ASP A 475 6.60 18.01 8.29
C ASP A 475 5.83 19.33 8.12
N ARG A 476 4.51 19.26 7.92
CA ARG A 476 3.59 20.39 7.77
C ARG A 476 2.14 19.90 7.81
N ASP A 477 1.21 20.84 7.85
CA ASP A 477 -0.19 20.58 7.59
C ASP A 477 -0.41 20.15 6.13
N GLY A 478 -1.27 19.17 5.90
CA GLY A 478 -1.53 18.64 4.56
C GLY A 478 -1.96 17.18 4.54
N LEU A 479 -1.97 16.61 3.34
CA LEU A 479 -2.23 15.19 3.10
C LEU A 479 -0.91 14.45 2.83
N PHE A 480 -0.79 13.26 3.39
CA PHE A 480 0.37 12.40 3.27
C PHE A 480 -0.06 10.94 3.07
N GLU A 481 0.86 10.12 2.56
CA GLU A 481 0.69 8.67 2.48
C GLU A 481 1.86 7.96 3.16
N ALA A 482 1.54 7.19 4.20
CA ALA A 482 2.48 6.36 4.95
C ALA A 482 2.51 4.96 4.36
N PHE A 483 3.66 4.58 3.78
CA PHE A 483 3.92 3.26 3.24
C PHE A 483 4.69 2.42 4.26
N ILE A 484 4.21 1.19 4.46
CA ILE A 484 4.95 0.12 5.13
C ILE A 484 5.31 -0.90 4.06
N MET A 485 6.61 -1.05 3.85
CA MET A 485 7.19 -1.96 2.88
C MET A 485 7.78 -3.17 3.61
N ALA A 486 7.80 -4.32 2.95
CA ALA A 486 8.23 -5.58 3.56
C ALA A 486 9.10 -6.42 2.62
N LYS A 487 9.97 -7.23 3.22
CA LYS A 487 10.71 -8.33 2.57
C LYS A 487 11.06 -9.42 3.59
N LYS A 488 11.46 -10.62 3.15
CA LYS A 488 12.07 -11.60 4.06
C LYS A 488 13.53 -11.23 4.34
N LYS A 489 14.02 -11.57 5.53
CA LYS A 489 15.43 -11.39 5.94
C LYS A 489 16.40 -12.11 5.01
N SER A 490 15.99 -13.26 4.47
CA SER A 490 16.76 -14.06 3.50
C SER A 490 16.86 -13.42 2.12
N ASP A 491 15.98 -12.48 1.79
CA ASP A 491 15.90 -11.92 0.44
C ASP A 491 16.96 -10.83 0.26
N SER A 492 17.82 -11.01 -0.75
CA SER A 492 18.76 -9.99 -1.21
C SER A 492 18.08 -8.83 -1.93
N GLY A 493 16.80 -8.99 -2.31
CA GLY A 493 16.01 -7.99 -3.02
C GLY A 493 15.63 -6.76 -2.20
N SER A 494 15.06 -5.78 -2.90
CA SER A 494 14.54 -4.53 -2.34
C SER A 494 13.25 -4.74 -1.55
N TYR A 495 12.98 -3.84 -0.61
CA TYR A 495 11.68 -3.74 0.04
C TYR A 495 10.61 -3.40 -1.00
N THR A 496 9.43 -4.01 -0.86
CA THR A 496 8.26 -3.73 -1.71
C THR A 496 7.09 -3.29 -0.85
N SER A 497 6.24 -2.41 -1.36
CA SER A 497 5.05 -1.94 -0.63
C SER A 497 4.18 -3.13 -0.20
N ALA A 498 3.81 -3.16 1.07
CA ALA A 498 2.89 -4.15 1.61
C ALA A 498 1.56 -3.50 1.97
N VAL A 499 1.59 -2.36 2.66
CA VAL A 499 0.38 -1.62 3.04
C VAL A 499 0.64 -0.11 3.07
N SER A 500 -0.39 0.70 2.78
CA SER A 500 -0.35 2.14 2.97
C SER A 500 -1.60 2.71 3.63
N PHE A 501 -1.39 3.82 4.34
CA PHE A 501 -2.42 4.61 5.01
C PHE A 501 -2.30 6.07 4.59
N LYS A 502 -3.45 6.73 4.40
CA LYS A 502 -3.50 8.18 4.26
C LYS A 502 -3.46 8.85 5.62
N ILE A 503 -2.76 9.97 5.69
CA ILE A 503 -2.66 10.81 6.88
C ILE A 503 -3.10 12.22 6.51
N GLU A 504 -4.09 12.75 7.22
CA GLU A 504 -4.45 14.17 7.20
C GLU A 504 -3.86 14.83 8.44
N ALA A 505 -2.96 15.78 8.23
CA ALA A 505 -2.28 16.53 9.27
C ALA A 505 -2.83 17.96 9.31
N LYS A 506 -3.29 18.40 10.48
CA LYS A 506 -3.71 19.78 10.75
C LYS A 506 -3.19 20.24 12.10
N GLN A 507 -2.76 21.50 12.16
CA GLN A 507 -2.21 22.12 13.37
C GLN A 507 -1.01 21.34 13.93
N ILE A 508 -0.08 20.94 13.04
CA ILE A 508 1.15 20.26 13.45
C ILE A 508 2.02 21.22 14.29
N PRO A 509 2.49 20.81 15.49
CA PRO A 509 3.34 21.65 16.33
C PRO A 509 4.69 22.00 15.69
N ILE A 510 5.11 23.26 15.84
CA ILE A 510 6.44 23.73 15.46
C ILE A 510 7.30 23.85 16.74
N PRO A 511 8.51 23.27 16.79
CA PRO A 511 9.20 22.56 15.73
C PRO A 511 8.64 21.15 15.46
N ASN A 512 8.60 20.76 14.19
CA ASN A 512 8.09 19.45 13.78
C ASN A 512 9.04 18.33 14.22
N ILE A 513 8.47 17.16 14.54
CA ILE A 513 9.27 15.96 14.82
C ILE A 513 9.95 15.49 13.53
N SER A 514 11.21 15.09 13.65
CA SER A 514 11.93 14.35 12.63
C SER A 514 12.78 13.26 13.27
N TYR A 515 12.91 12.12 12.61
CA TYR A 515 13.61 10.97 13.18
C TYR A 515 15.01 10.81 12.56
N PRO A 516 16.06 10.61 13.38
CA PRO A 516 17.35 10.18 12.85
C PRO A 516 17.21 8.80 12.22
N GLN A 517 18.10 8.47 11.28
CA GLN A 517 18.09 7.13 10.70
C GLN A 517 18.59 6.14 11.75
N THR A 518 17.77 5.16 12.09
CA THR A 518 18.09 4.13 13.08
C THR A 518 18.10 2.75 12.44
N TRP A 519 18.91 1.86 12.99
CA TRP A 519 18.92 0.44 12.64
C TRP A 519 18.33 -0.39 13.79
N GLN A 520 17.93 -1.64 13.55
CA GLN A 520 17.35 -2.49 14.58
C GLN A 520 18.26 -2.65 15.81
N SER A 521 19.59 -2.64 15.59
CA SER A 521 20.60 -2.67 16.65
C SER A 521 20.48 -1.52 17.65
N PHE A 522 19.99 -0.34 17.26
CA PHE A 522 19.72 0.77 18.18
C PHE A 522 18.74 0.36 19.29
N TYR A 523 17.65 -0.32 18.89
CA TYR A 523 16.60 -0.75 19.79
C TYR A 523 17.01 -2.01 20.56
N ASP A 524 17.69 -2.96 19.88
CA ASP A 524 18.17 -4.20 20.52
C ASP A 524 19.24 -3.91 21.61
N LEU A 525 20.01 -2.82 21.47
CA LEU A 525 20.94 -2.31 22.49
C LEU A 525 20.29 -1.42 23.55
N GLY A 526 18.99 -1.10 23.44
CA GLY A 526 18.28 -0.26 24.42
C GLY A 526 18.72 1.21 24.45
N LEU A 527 19.22 1.74 23.32
CA LEU A 527 19.72 3.11 23.23
C LEU A 527 18.59 4.14 23.20
N LYS A 528 18.85 5.35 23.73
CA LYS A 528 17.94 6.49 23.61
C LYS A 528 18.71 7.77 23.28
N VAL A 529 18.10 8.63 22.47
CA VAL A 529 18.63 9.96 22.17
C VAL A 529 18.06 10.94 23.19
N ILE A 530 18.93 11.58 23.97
CA ILE A 530 18.56 12.61 24.95
C ILE A 530 18.55 13.99 24.30
N ALA A 531 19.55 14.29 23.49
CA ALA A 531 19.59 15.50 22.68
C ALA A 531 20.40 15.28 21.38
N PRO A 532 19.92 15.77 20.22
CA PRO A 532 18.67 16.50 20.05
C PRO A 532 17.45 15.56 20.11
N LYS A 533 16.49 15.85 20.99
CA LYS A 533 15.27 15.04 21.12
C LYS A 533 14.34 15.29 19.93
N ASP A 534 13.73 14.23 19.41
CA ASP A 534 12.74 14.28 18.33
C ASP A 534 13.22 15.02 17.05
N ARG A 535 14.53 14.98 16.78
CA ARG A 535 15.15 15.61 15.62
C ARG A 535 16.15 14.71 14.92
N ALA A 536 16.10 14.72 13.60
CA ALA A 536 17.09 14.04 12.76
C ALA A 536 18.39 14.84 12.58
N ASN A 537 18.33 16.15 12.81
CA ASN A 537 19.45 17.06 12.65
C ASN A 537 20.04 17.44 14.00
N ALA A 538 21.36 17.29 14.12
CA ALA A 538 22.12 17.86 15.22
C ALA A 538 22.11 19.39 15.16
N VAL A 539 22.22 20.03 16.32
CA VAL A 539 22.20 21.49 16.44
C VAL A 539 23.59 22.03 16.15
N TRP A 540 23.71 22.92 15.16
CA TRP A 540 24.92 23.70 14.90
C TRP A 540 24.78 25.11 15.46
N ASN A 541 25.68 25.50 16.36
CA ASN A 541 25.78 26.88 16.82
C ASN A 541 26.65 27.67 15.83
N ASN A 542 26.13 28.76 15.27
CA ASN A 542 26.86 29.57 14.28
C ASN A 542 28.22 30.04 14.82
N GLY A 543 29.32 29.64 14.16
CA GLY A 543 30.68 29.95 14.62
C GLY A 543 31.21 29.07 15.75
N GLY A 544 30.49 28.00 16.11
CA GLY A 544 30.96 26.96 17.01
C GLY A 544 32.11 26.15 16.43
N SER A 545 32.76 25.36 17.29
CA SER A 545 33.87 24.46 16.92
C SER A 545 33.41 23.01 16.75
N TYR A 546 32.31 22.62 17.39
CA TYR A 546 31.74 21.29 17.32
C TYR A 546 30.23 21.29 17.60
N ALA A 547 29.55 20.23 17.16
CA ALA A 547 28.18 19.88 17.53
C ALA A 547 28.20 18.75 18.58
N GLU A 548 27.10 18.61 19.32
CA GLU A 548 26.98 17.62 20.39
C GLU A 548 25.71 16.78 20.24
N ILE A 549 25.82 15.51 20.59
CA ILE A 549 24.70 14.58 20.75
C ILE A 549 24.84 13.91 22.12
N PHE A 550 23.75 13.86 22.87
CA PHE A 550 23.67 13.16 24.14
C PHE A 550 22.81 11.90 24.00
N MET A 551 23.33 10.77 24.47
CA MET A 551 22.66 9.47 24.40
C MET A 551 22.69 8.73 25.74
N GLU A 552 21.59 8.08 26.06
CA GLU A 552 21.51 7.10 27.14
C GLU A 552 21.76 5.71 26.55
N ALA A 553 22.58 4.93 27.23
CA ALA A 553 22.90 3.56 26.88
C ALA A 553 22.95 2.70 28.15
N PRO A 554 22.57 1.41 28.10
CA PRO A 554 22.81 0.48 29.20
C PRO A 554 24.29 0.42 29.59
N ASP A 555 24.56 0.05 30.84
CA ASP A 555 25.92 0.08 31.39
C ASP A 555 26.92 -0.83 30.67
N ASP A 556 26.42 -1.91 30.07
CA ASP A 556 27.18 -2.90 29.31
C ASP A 556 27.35 -2.52 27.83
N VAL A 557 26.95 -1.31 27.41
CA VAL A 557 27.04 -0.84 26.03
C VAL A 557 28.08 0.27 25.89
N GLN A 558 28.98 0.11 24.92
CA GLN A 558 29.97 1.09 24.53
C GLN A 558 29.53 1.81 23.27
N LEU A 559 29.68 3.14 23.25
CA LEU A 559 29.43 3.96 22.06
C LEU A 559 30.74 4.57 21.53
N SER A 560 30.81 4.68 20.20
CA SER A 560 31.82 5.49 19.51
C SER A 560 31.14 6.28 18.39
N CYS A 561 31.83 7.26 17.80
CA CYS A 561 31.21 8.12 16.80
C CYS A 561 32.18 8.60 15.71
N ALA A 562 31.63 8.95 14.54
CA ALA A 562 32.37 9.53 13.44
C ALA A 562 31.53 10.53 12.64
N ILE A 563 32.12 11.68 12.34
CA ILE A 563 31.61 12.65 11.37
C ILE A 563 32.16 12.32 9.98
N LYS A 564 31.28 12.43 8.97
CA LYS A 564 31.64 12.33 7.55
C LYS A 564 31.21 13.58 6.79
N TYR A 565 31.98 13.92 5.76
CA TYR A 565 31.64 14.93 4.75
C TYR A 565 31.90 14.31 3.37
N ASN A 566 30.90 14.33 2.48
CA ASN A 566 30.95 13.67 1.18
C ASN A 566 31.46 12.21 1.27
N ASP A 567 30.87 11.43 2.18
CA ASP A 567 31.24 10.03 2.49
C ASP A 567 32.65 9.80 3.06
N VAL A 568 33.47 10.84 3.18
CA VAL A 568 34.82 10.76 3.75
C VAL A 568 34.78 11.04 5.25
N LYS A 569 35.34 10.13 6.04
CA LYS A 569 35.49 10.30 7.49
C LYS A 569 36.51 11.42 7.79
N ILE A 570 36.13 12.37 8.64
CA ILE A 570 37.06 13.39 9.13
C ILE A 570 37.91 12.78 10.25
N LYS A 571 39.21 12.62 10.00
CA LYS A 571 40.16 12.11 10.99
C LYS A 571 40.15 13.02 12.22
N ASN A 572 40.02 12.44 13.42
CA ASN A 572 39.91 13.18 14.68
C ASN A 572 38.81 14.27 14.69
N GLY A 573 37.79 14.13 13.84
CA GLY A 573 36.62 15.02 13.81
C GLY A 573 35.52 14.61 14.79
N SER A 574 35.72 13.57 15.59
CA SER A 574 34.73 13.14 16.57
C SER A 574 35.36 12.60 17.84
N LEU A 575 34.64 12.75 18.96
CA LEU A 575 35.04 12.28 20.28
C LEU A 575 33.81 11.75 21.00
N ALA A 576 33.82 10.46 21.35
CA ALA A 576 32.84 9.87 22.25
C ALA A 576 33.41 9.88 23.66
N GLN A 577 32.68 10.46 24.61
CA GLN A 577 33.07 10.50 26.02
C GLN A 577 31.86 10.26 26.93
N PHE A 578 32.10 9.85 28.16
CA PHE A 578 31.03 9.56 29.11
C PHE A 578 30.93 10.64 30.17
N ASN A 579 29.77 11.29 30.27
CA ASN A 579 29.51 12.24 31.33
C ASN A 579 29.10 11.48 32.60
N ASN A 580 30.05 11.32 33.53
CA ASN A 580 29.85 10.53 34.75
C ASN A 580 28.81 11.15 35.70
N GLU A 581 28.68 12.47 35.73
CA GLU A 581 27.68 13.17 36.56
C GLU A 581 26.26 12.89 36.09
N LYS A 582 26.03 12.98 34.78
CA LYS A 582 24.71 12.79 34.16
C LYS A 582 24.43 11.34 33.79
N LYS A 583 25.42 10.46 33.85
CA LYS A 583 25.37 9.05 33.41
C LYS A 583 24.88 8.89 31.97
N ILE A 584 25.39 9.72 31.07
CA ILE A 584 25.03 9.72 29.63
C ILE A 584 26.29 9.82 28.77
N TRP A 585 26.22 9.28 27.57
CA TRP A 585 27.23 9.48 26.55
C TRP A 585 27.10 10.88 25.94
N GLN A 586 28.23 11.57 25.81
CA GLN A 586 28.38 12.83 25.08
C GLN A 586 29.23 12.56 23.85
N LEU A 587 28.63 12.74 22.68
CA LEU A 587 29.25 12.51 21.39
C LEU A 587 29.48 13.87 20.72
N LEU A 588 30.75 14.20 20.47
CA LEU A 588 31.17 15.48 19.93
C LEU A 588 31.60 15.33 18.48
N PHE A 589 31.26 16.31 17.64
CA PHE A 589 31.52 16.28 16.21
C PHE A 589 32.05 17.63 15.72
N ALA A 590 33.30 17.68 15.28
CA ALA A 590 33.98 18.88 14.80
C ALA A 590 34.06 18.86 13.26
N PRO A 591 33.23 19.63 12.55
CA PRO A 591 33.30 19.75 11.11
C PRO A 591 34.51 20.60 10.69
N GLU A 592 35.06 20.32 9.50
CA GLU A 592 36.15 21.11 8.90
C GLU A 592 35.67 22.06 7.79
N ARG A 593 34.46 21.83 7.28
CA ARG A 593 33.91 22.53 6.11
C ARG A 593 32.46 22.92 6.39
N THR A 594 31.96 23.91 5.66
CA THR A 594 30.53 24.23 5.65
C THR A 594 29.77 23.22 4.80
N GLY A 595 28.46 23.15 4.98
CA GLY A 595 27.56 22.23 4.28
C GLY A 595 27.12 21.02 5.11
N GLN A 596 26.57 20.03 4.42
CA GLN A 596 25.94 18.86 5.03
C GLN A 596 26.97 17.82 5.46
N HIS A 597 26.85 17.35 6.70
CA HIS A 597 27.67 16.30 7.29
C HIS A 597 26.78 15.17 7.81
N GLU A 598 27.33 13.95 7.84
CA GLU A 598 26.70 12.80 8.49
C GLU A 598 27.38 12.52 9.82
N LEU A 599 26.59 12.35 10.88
CA LEU A 599 27.06 11.99 12.21
C LEU A 599 26.66 10.55 12.49
N ASN A 600 27.62 9.64 12.38
CA ASN A 600 27.40 8.22 12.63
C ASN A 600 27.77 7.88 14.07
N VAL A 601 26.86 7.19 14.76
CA VAL A 601 27.09 6.60 16.07
C VAL A 601 27.16 5.09 15.92
N PHE A 602 28.17 4.50 16.53
CA PHE A 602 28.39 3.08 16.57
C PHE A 602 28.16 2.56 17.99
N GLY A 603 27.62 1.36 18.10
CA GLY A 603 27.36 0.73 19.40
C GLY A 603 27.67 -0.75 19.37
N LYS A 604 28.15 -1.26 20.50
CA LYS A 604 28.35 -2.69 20.75
C LYS A 604 28.24 -3.01 22.24
N ARG A 605 27.99 -4.27 22.60
CA ARG A 605 28.12 -4.69 24.00
C ARG A 605 29.60 -4.83 24.36
N THR A 606 29.91 -4.58 25.62
CA THR A 606 31.26 -4.71 26.19
C THR A 606 31.78 -6.16 26.14
N SER A 607 30.87 -7.14 26.11
CA SER A 607 31.19 -8.56 25.90
C SER A 607 31.58 -8.90 24.46
N ASP A 608 31.30 -8.04 23.48
CA ASP A 608 31.49 -8.36 22.08
C ASP A 608 33.00 -8.32 21.73
N THR A 609 33.53 -9.49 21.41
CA THR A 609 34.95 -9.67 21.03
C THR A 609 35.26 -9.20 19.61
N GLU A 610 34.26 -8.91 18.80
CA GLU A 610 34.44 -8.37 17.45
C GLU A 610 34.98 -6.93 17.50
N SER A 611 35.97 -6.67 16.67
CA SER A 611 36.63 -5.36 16.59
C SER A 611 35.78 -4.29 15.90
N SER A 612 34.82 -4.69 15.05
CA SER A 612 33.97 -3.77 14.29
C SER A 612 32.63 -3.49 14.98
N SER A 613 32.46 -2.30 15.52
CA SER A 613 31.15 -1.79 15.95
C SER A 613 30.30 -1.39 14.73
N THR A 614 29.00 -1.71 14.74
CA THR A 614 28.08 -1.35 13.65
C THR A 614 27.47 0.03 13.86
N VAL A 615 27.07 0.72 12.79
CA VAL A 615 26.31 1.97 12.90
C VAL A 615 24.92 1.66 13.45
N VAL A 616 24.56 2.29 14.56
CA VAL A 616 23.27 2.09 15.25
C VAL A 616 22.31 3.25 14.97
N VAL A 617 22.82 4.47 14.86
CA VAL A 617 22.04 5.67 14.50
C VAL A 617 22.89 6.65 13.70
N LYS A 618 22.23 7.36 12.78
CA LYS A 618 22.82 8.43 11.96
C LYS A 618 21.96 9.70 12.03
N PHE A 619 22.63 10.81 12.31
CA PHE A 619 22.07 12.16 12.25
C PHE A 619 22.67 12.94 11.08
N ASN A 620 22.00 14.01 10.66
CA ASN A 620 22.60 15.00 9.77
C ASN A 620 23.04 16.23 10.57
N LEU A 621 23.98 16.98 10.02
CA LEU A 621 24.42 18.26 10.55
C LEU A 621 24.62 19.23 9.39
N ASP A 622 23.92 20.37 9.42
CA ASP A 622 24.11 21.44 8.45
C ASP A 622 24.99 22.55 9.04
N VAL A 623 26.17 22.73 8.45
CA VAL A 623 27.19 23.63 8.96
C VAL A 623 27.21 24.90 8.11
N THR A 624 26.71 26.00 8.67
CA THR A 624 26.59 27.29 7.96
C THR A 624 27.87 28.13 8.01
N LYS A 625 28.51 28.20 9.19
CA LYS A 625 29.72 28.98 9.45
C LYS A 625 30.60 28.30 10.49
N ILE A 626 31.89 28.19 10.17
CA ILE A 626 32.95 27.71 11.08
C ILE A 626 33.86 28.89 11.42
N ARG A 627 34.14 29.11 12.70
CA ARG A 627 35.10 30.15 13.13
C ARG A 627 36.55 29.69 12.94
N ARG A 628 36.86 28.50 13.45
CA ARG A 628 38.15 27.82 13.30
C ARG A 628 37.90 26.32 13.32
N PRO A 629 38.39 25.55 12.34
CA PRO A 629 38.35 24.09 12.39
C PRO A 629 39.08 23.58 13.64
N MET A 630 38.50 22.57 14.26
CA MET A 630 39.01 21.95 15.48
C MET A 630 39.26 20.47 15.22
N LYS A 631 40.28 19.90 15.86
CA LYS A 631 40.46 18.46 15.94
C LYS A 631 40.32 18.03 17.38
N PHE A 632 39.72 16.87 17.62
CA PHE A 632 39.77 16.26 18.94
C PHE A 632 41.10 15.53 19.13
N PRO A 633 41.53 15.31 20.38
CA PRO A 633 42.66 14.43 20.65
C PRO A 633 42.37 13.01 20.18
N THR A 634 43.44 12.26 19.90
CA THR A 634 43.33 10.85 19.58
C THR A 634 43.06 10.07 20.86
N ILE A 635 41.94 9.37 20.94
CA ILE A 635 41.63 8.48 22.07
C ILE A 635 42.01 7.04 21.75
N TYR A 636 42.37 6.30 22.78
CA TYR A 636 42.61 4.86 22.71
C TYR A 636 41.40 4.09 23.26
N THR A 637 41.27 2.81 22.92
CA THR A 637 40.14 1.94 23.34
C THR A 637 39.87 2.00 24.85
N GLN A 638 40.93 2.15 25.65
CA GLN A 638 40.80 2.27 27.11
C GLN A 638 39.92 3.47 27.52
N PHE A 639 39.99 4.59 26.80
CA PHE A 639 39.22 5.80 27.12
C PHE A 639 37.71 5.56 27.08
N GLU A 640 37.23 4.88 26.03
CA GLU A 640 35.81 4.60 25.85
C GLU A 640 35.34 3.48 26.82
N THR A 641 36.14 2.43 26.98
CA THR A 641 35.80 1.28 27.83
C THR A 641 35.78 1.63 29.33
N THR A 642 36.57 2.61 29.76
CA THR A 642 36.58 3.07 31.16
C THR A 642 35.76 4.34 31.39
N LYS A 643 34.90 4.73 30.43
CA LYS A 643 33.95 5.84 30.59
C LYS A 643 34.65 7.16 31.01
N CYS A 644 35.77 7.47 30.34
CA CYS A 644 36.52 8.69 30.60
C CYS A 644 35.85 9.93 29.98
N GLN A 645 36.25 11.12 30.47
CA GLN A 645 35.79 12.42 29.97
C GLN A 645 36.92 13.43 29.90
N ILE A 646 36.95 14.26 28.86
CA ILE A 646 37.86 15.40 28.75
C ILE A 646 37.04 16.68 28.94
N TYR A 647 37.42 17.51 29.93
CA TYR A 647 36.86 18.84 30.10
C TYR A 647 37.70 19.88 29.33
N THR A 648 39.03 19.82 29.44
CA THR A 648 39.93 20.70 28.67
C THR A 648 41.35 20.10 28.59
N PRO A 649 42.11 20.35 27.49
CA PRO A 649 41.64 20.90 26.24
C PRO A 649 40.91 19.83 25.44
N LEU A 650 39.79 20.21 24.81
CA LEU A 650 39.15 19.39 23.78
C LEU A 650 39.86 19.51 22.43
N GLU A 651 40.65 20.57 22.22
CA GLU A 651 41.48 20.74 21.03
C GLU A 651 42.66 19.76 21.10
N GLY A 652 42.77 18.91 20.08
CA GLY A 652 43.77 17.87 19.93
C GLY A 652 45.11 18.40 19.44
N ILE A 653 45.12 19.60 18.83
CA ILE A 653 46.33 20.28 18.33
C ILE A 653 46.69 21.42 19.27
N LEU A 654 47.75 21.22 20.06
CA LEU A 654 48.22 22.16 21.06
C LEU A 654 49.33 23.05 20.52
N LYS A 655 49.34 24.33 20.91
CA LYS A 655 50.35 25.29 20.47
C LYS A 655 51.68 25.06 21.16
N LYS A 656 52.75 24.87 20.39
CA LYS A 656 54.13 24.72 20.92
C LYS A 656 54.51 25.82 21.92
N GLY A 657 55.08 25.43 23.06
CA GLY A 657 55.55 26.34 24.10
C GLY A 657 54.46 27.08 24.88
N SER A 658 53.18 26.77 24.65
CA SER A 658 52.08 27.31 25.46
C SER A 658 51.93 26.55 26.78
N VAL A 659 51.23 27.15 27.74
CA VAL A 659 50.78 26.48 28.96
C VAL A 659 49.30 26.19 28.83
N VAL A 660 48.92 24.92 28.94
CA VAL A 660 47.52 24.50 28.78
C VAL A 660 47.02 23.75 30.02
N PRO A 661 45.78 24.01 30.47
CA PRO A 661 45.16 23.21 31.53
C PRO A 661 44.72 21.87 30.96
N ILE A 662 45.20 20.77 31.54
CA ILE A 662 44.66 19.43 31.38
C ILE A 662 43.66 19.18 32.50
N HIS A 663 42.42 18.86 32.14
CA HIS A 663 41.35 18.46 33.06
C HIS A 663 40.54 17.30 32.45
N CYS A 664 40.68 16.12 33.04
CA CYS A 664 40.01 14.89 32.60
C CYS A 664 39.42 14.12 33.78
N VAL A 665 38.35 13.38 33.54
CA VAL A 665 37.82 12.35 34.45
C VAL A 665 38.25 10.98 33.91
N ILE A 666 38.96 10.24 34.74
CA ILE A 666 39.55 8.92 34.50
C ILE A 666 39.15 8.02 35.67
N PRO A 667 37.94 7.44 35.66
CA PRO A 667 37.42 6.67 36.78
C PRO A 667 38.27 5.44 37.07
N ASN A 668 38.53 5.15 38.35
CA ASN A 668 39.15 3.90 38.82
C ASN A 668 40.60 3.64 38.39
N ALA A 669 41.30 4.61 37.82
CA ALA A 669 42.73 4.44 37.54
C ALA A 669 43.54 4.49 38.85
N LEU A 670 44.50 3.58 38.99
CA LEU A 670 45.45 3.56 40.12
C LEU A 670 46.50 4.65 39.94
N GLU A 671 47.06 4.75 38.74
CA GLU A 671 48.08 5.74 38.38
C GLU A 671 47.75 6.39 37.04
N VAL A 672 48.01 7.69 36.93
CA VAL A 672 47.89 8.45 35.69
C VAL A 672 49.18 9.25 35.51
N SER A 673 49.83 9.03 34.37
CA SER A 673 51.12 9.64 34.03
C SER A 673 51.04 10.29 32.64
N LEU A 674 51.76 11.38 32.45
CA LEU A 674 51.83 12.07 31.16
C LEU A 674 53.21 11.85 30.54
N LYS A 675 53.26 11.79 29.21
CA LYS A 675 54.51 11.77 28.45
C LYS A 675 54.54 12.97 27.50
N VAL A 676 55.51 13.87 27.69
CA VAL A 676 55.72 15.07 26.85
C VAL A 676 57.04 14.91 26.12
N ASP A 677 57.03 14.92 24.78
CA ASP A 677 58.24 14.85 23.92
C ASP A 677 59.19 13.66 24.13
N SER A 678 58.82 12.70 24.99
CA SER A 678 59.51 11.47 25.45
C SER A 678 59.81 11.42 26.94
N GLU A 679 59.64 12.53 27.66
CA GLU A 679 59.84 12.62 29.10
C GLU A 679 58.56 12.27 29.87
N TRP A 680 58.70 11.45 30.90
CA TRP A 680 57.60 11.04 31.76
C TRP A 680 57.41 12.03 32.90
N ILE A 681 56.15 12.37 33.15
CA ILE A 681 55.70 13.13 34.31
C ILE A 681 54.74 12.23 35.08
N THR A 682 55.20 11.65 36.18
CA THR A 682 54.50 10.57 36.90
C THR A 682 53.70 11.07 38.10
N ASN A 683 52.44 10.64 38.20
CA ASN A 683 51.55 10.81 39.37
C ASN A 683 51.34 12.25 39.89
N GLU A 684 51.56 13.25 39.04
CA GLU A 684 51.34 14.64 39.40
C GLU A 684 49.99 15.17 38.87
N GLY A 685 49.13 15.62 39.78
CA GLY A 685 47.85 16.28 39.47
C GLY A 685 46.68 15.33 39.28
N TYR A 686 46.81 14.03 39.60
CA TYR A 686 45.71 13.07 39.58
C TYR A 686 45.23 12.75 41.00
N THR A 687 43.92 12.81 41.21
CA THR A 687 43.21 12.35 42.41
C THR A 687 41.94 11.69 41.95
N ASN A 688 41.85 10.35 42.05
CA ASN A 688 40.76 9.56 41.48
C ASN A 688 39.37 10.19 41.78
N PRO A 689 38.55 10.49 40.75
CA PRO A 689 38.73 10.17 39.32
C PRO A 689 39.32 11.30 38.47
N VAL A 690 39.80 12.41 39.05
CA VAL A 690 40.13 13.63 38.31
C VAL A 690 41.63 13.78 38.08
N LEU A 691 42.04 14.00 36.84
CA LEU A 691 43.35 14.55 36.48
C LEU A 691 43.16 16.05 36.21
N GLN A 692 43.79 16.92 37.01
CA GLN A 692 43.77 18.37 36.81
C GLN A 692 45.15 18.98 37.04
N ARG A 693 45.74 19.59 35.99
CA ARG A 693 47.03 20.29 36.10
C ARG A 693 47.24 21.30 34.98
N GLN A 694 48.18 22.23 35.18
CA GLN A 694 48.78 22.99 34.09
C GLN A 694 49.94 22.18 33.47
N LEU A 695 50.08 22.26 32.15
CA LEU A 695 51.10 21.55 31.41
C LEU A 695 51.78 22.49 30.40
N ASN A 696 53.11 22.52 30.43
CA ASN A 696 53.91 23.17 29.39
C ASN A 696 53.92 22.27 28.15
N VAL A 697 53.44 22.81 27.03
CA VAL A 697 53.38 22.08 25.76
C VAL A 697 54.78 22.00 25.17
N GLY A 698 55.25 20.77 24.96
CA GLY A 698 56.52 20.46 24.29
C GLY A 698 56.51 20.81 22.81
N SER A 699 57.12 19.96 21.99
CA SER A 699 57.46 20.18 20.59
C SER A 699 56.93 19.10 19.64
N LYS A 700 56.50 17.94 20.14
CA LYS A 700 56.03 16.79 19.34
C LYS A 700 54.62 16.36 19.72
N GLU A 701 54.46 15.78 20.90
CA GLU A 701 53.20 15.19 21.33
C GLU A 701 53.10 15.09 22.85
N ILE A 702 51.87 15.01 23.33
CA ILE A 702 51.54 14.76 24.72
C ILE A 702 50.62 13.56 24.76
N THR A 703 50.99 12.51 25.49
CA THR A 703 50.13 11.34 25.70
C THR A 703 49.86 11.14 27.18
N ILE A 704 48.58 11.01 27.55
CA ILE A 704 48.13 10.59 28.86
C ILE A 704 48.11 9.07 28.88
N TYR A 705 48.79 8.49 29.86
CA TYR A 705 48.84 7.06 30.12
C TYR A 705 48.19 6.74 31.46
N VAL A 706 47.59 5.56 31.53
CA VAL A 706 46.88 5.09 32.72
C VAL A 706 47.30 3.67 33.09
N LYS A 707 47.15 3.36 34.37
CA LYS A 707 47.36 2.02 34.93
C LYS A 707 46.21 1.69 35.87
N TYR A 708 45.55 0.56 35.63
CA TYR A 708 44.35 0.13 36.37
C TYR A 708 44.62 -1.00 37.37
N GLN A 709 45.74 -1.71 37.25
CA GLN A 709 46.11 -2.80 38.15
C GLN A 709 47.61 -2.74 38.47
N GLU A 710 47.99 -3.17 39.67
CA GLU A 710 49.39 -3.36 40.04
C GLU A 710 50.03 -4.44 39.15
N GLY A 711 51.26 -4.21 38.69
CA GLY A 711 52.00 -5.13 37.82
C GLY A 711 51.70 -5.04 36.31
N LEU A 712 50.69 -4.28 35.87
CA LEU A 712 50.44 -4.03 34.44
C LEU A 712 51.19 -2.79 33.93
N SER A 713 51.51 -2.79 32.63
CA SER A 713 52.12 -1.67 31.94
C SER A 713 51.13 -0.53 31.71
N TYR A 714 51.66 0.70 31.66
CA TYR A 714 50.90 1.88 31.30
C TYR A 714 50.29 1.74 29.90
N THR A 715 48.99 2.01 29.80
CA THR A 715 48.25 1.99 28.53
C THR A 715 47.94 3.42 28.10
N GLY A 716 48.12 3.74 26.82
CA GLY A 716 47.77 5.06 26.28
C GLY A 716 46.26 5.31 26.42
N LEU A 717 45.88 6.52 26.81
CA LEU A 717 44.50 6.92 27.03
C LEU A 717 44.07 8.02 26.04
N VAL A 718 44.82 9.11 26.00
CA VAL A 718 44.55 10.29 25.16
C VAL A 718 45.87 10.82 24.62
N LYS A 719 45.93 11.16 23.33
CA LYS A 719 47.09 11.75 22.67
C LYS A 719 46.75 13.06 21.97
N TYR A 720 47.52 14.08 22.30
CA TYR A 720 47.52 15.40 21.68
C TYR A 720 48.75 15.55 20.77
N THR A 721 48.57 16.22 19.64
CA THR A 721 49.67 16.61 18.74
C THR A 721 50.04 18.06 18.99
N VAL A 722 51.29 18.43 18.72
CA VAL A 722 51.78 19.79 18.89
C VAL A 722 52.08 20.43 17.53
N GLU A 723 51.62 21.67 17.33
CA GLU A 723 51.92 22.51 16.17
C GLU A 723 52.46 23.89 16.56
#